data_AF-A0A7K1JA97-F1
#
_entry.id   AF-A0A7K1JA97-F1
#
_cell.length_a   1.000
_cell.length_b   1.000
_cell.length_c   1.000
_cell.angle_alpha   90.00
_cell.angle_beta   90.00
_cell.angle_gamma   90.00
#
_symmetry.space_group_name_H-M   'P 1'
#
loop_
_entity.id
_entity.type
_entity.pdbx_description
1 polymer ?
#
loop_
_entity_poly.entity_id
_entity_poly.type
_entity_poly.pdbx_seq_one_letter_code
_entity_poly.pdbx_strand_id
1 'polypeptide(L)'
;MPTVLLLSTSDTDLITARASGAEYRWGNPSRLIDGELQDLLAGADLAVVRVLGGYRAWQDEISTVVASGIPTVVLSGEQSPDADLMSHSTVPAGVALQAHIYLAQGGVTNLRQLHAFLSDTVLMTGLGFGEPETTPSWGLLRTRGANETGARDIEVTGPTVGVLYYRAQQLAGNTAYIEALCQAIEQAGGRPLPIFCASLRTAEPELIELLGTADVLVTTVLAAGGATPATASAGGDDDNWNVAHLAALDIPILQGLCLTSSRAQWDENDDGLSPLDVASQVAVPEFDGRIITVPFSFKEIDSEGLISYVADPERCERVARLAVRHARLKYIEPADKRVAMVFSAYPTKHARIGNAVGLDTPASAVALLRAMREAGYRIGDIPGVDAEDGDALIHAMIERGGQDPDWLSTEALEANPVRVSAKDYRAWFATLPAELTDAVTKHWGPAPGELFVDRSQDPDGEIVIAAMVSDNIVLIVQPPRGFGENPVAIYHDPDLPPSHHYLAAYHWINKHFGADVMVHLGKHGNLEWLPGKTLGMSAACGTDAALGDLPLVYPFLVNDPGEGTQAKRRAHAVLVDHLIPPMARAETYGDIARLEQLLDEHSTISALDPGKLPAIRQQIWTLMRAAKMDHDLGLEDRPDEDVFDDMLLHVDGWLCEIKDVQIRDGLHILGQAPDGAAELDLVLAILRARQLFGGEQSVPGLREALGLVEDGSAEREAVDAAESQARELVAKLQESGWEAAAVDRITDNPEVATVLRFAATEVVPRLRATSREIDQILHALGGGFIAAGPSGSPLRGLVNVLPTGRNFYSVDPKAVPSKLAWETGVAMADSLLERYRSDYGRWPESVGLSVWGTSAMRTAGDDIAEVLALLGVRPVWDDASRRVVGLEPISLDELGRPRIDVTVRISGFFRDAFPHVVTMLDDAVQLVAGLDESAEDNYVRAHSQTDIADHGDQRRATTRIFGSKPGTYGAGLLQLIDSRNWRDDADLAQVYTAWGGFAYGRGLDGAPATDDMNRAYRRISVAAKNTDTREHDIADSDDYFQYHGGMVATVRALTGKDPAAYIGDNTRPDAVRTRTLSEETTRVFRARVVNPRWMTAMRRHGYKGAFEMAATVDYLFGYDATAGVMADWMYEQLTQSYVLDPENRKFMNESNPWALHGMAERLLEAAGRGMWEQPEAETLDGLKQVLLETEGELEG
;
A
#
# COMPACT_ATOMS: atom_id res chain seq x y z
N MET A 1 11.05 17.36 55.26
CA MET A 1 9.71 16.76 55.47
C MET A 1 9.90 15.25 55.34
N PRO A 2 8.89 14.39 55.59
CA PRO A 2 9.06 12.97 55.31
C PRO A 2 9.29 12.73 53.83
N THR A 3 10.25 11.87 53.50
CA THR A 3 10.50 11.41 52.14
C THR A 3 9.59 10.22 51.84
N VAL A 4 8.69 10.38 50.86
CA VAL A 4 7.84 9.28 50.39
C VAL A 4 8.41 8.72 49.10
N LEU A 5 8.74 7.42 49.06
CA LEU A 5 9.15 6.73 47.85
C LEU A 5 7.91 6.24 47.09
N LEU A 6 7.75 6.68 45.84
CA LEU A 6 6.68 6.27 44.93
C LEU A 6 7.23 5.37 43.81
N LEU A 7 6.92 4.09 43.88
CA LEU A 7 7.27 3.09 42.88
C LEU A 7 6.01 2.78 42.07
N SER A 8 5.85 3.45 40.94
CA SER A 8 4.67 3.28 40.08
C SER A 8 5.05 2.91 38.66
N THR A 9 4.38 1.91 38.09
CA THR A 9 4.51 1.60 36.66
C THR A 9 3.87 2.68 35.78
N SER A 10 3.06 3.56 36.37
CA SER A 10 2.45 4.73 35.72
C SER A 10 3.39 5.92 35.82
N ASP A 11 4.03 6.28 34.70
CA ASP A 11 4.85 7.49 34.62
C ASP A 11 4.06 8.77 34.89
N THR A 12 2.74 8.76 34.63
CA THR A 12 1.83 9.83 35.04
C THR A 12 1.89 10.06 36.55
N ASP A 13 1.97 9.01 37.37
CA ASP A 13 2.04 9.14 38.83
C ASP A 13 3.37 9.77 39.25
N LEU A 14 4.47 9.38 38.59
CA LEU A 14 5.80 9.87 38.92
C LEU A 14 5.96 11.36 38.52
N ILE A 15 5.46 11.72 37.33
CA ILE A 15 5.47 13.12 36.86
C ILE A 15 4.58 13.99 37.74
N THR A 16 3.41 13.50 38.16
CA THR A 16 2.53 14.24 39.09
C THR A 16 3.12 14.38 40.48
N ALA A 17 3.82 13.36 40.98
CA ALA A 17 4.55 13.43 42.23
C ALA A 17 5.61 14.53 42.18
N ARG A 18 6.39 14.62 41.09
CA ARG A 18 7.33 15.72 40.86
C ARG A 18 6.64 17.08 40.82
N ALA A 19 5.58 17.21 40.02
CA ALA A 19 4.85 18.47 39.86
C ALA A 19 4.12 18.91 41.15
N SER A 20 3.85 17.99 42.07
CA SER A 20 3.22 18.29 43.36
C SER A 20 4.08 19.21 44.24
N GLY A 21 5.41 19.19 44.06
CA GLY A 21 6.37 19.89 44.90
C GLY A 21 6.52 19.31 46.32
N ALA A 22 5.86 18.19 46.61
CA ALA A 22 6.05 17.45 47.85
C ALA A 22 7.34 16.61 47.80
N GLU A 23 7.86 16.21 48.96
CA GLU A 23 9.14 15.50 49.10
C GLU A 23 8.97 14.01 48.73
N TYR A 24 8.92 13.75 47.42
CA TYR A 24 8.89 12.42 46.84
C TYR A 24 10.26 12.00 46.32
N ARG A 25 10.53 10.69 46.42
CA ARG A 25 11.41 9.97 45.50
C ARG A 25 10.56 9.09 44.62
N TRP A 26 11.03 8.77 43.42
CA TRP A 26 10.27 7.94 42.49
C TRP A 26 11.16 6.98 41.74
N GLY A 27 10.56 5.91 41.26
CA GLY A 27 11.17 4.97 40.32
C GLY A 27 10.07 4.23 39.57
N ASN A 28 10.28 3.97 38.28
CA ASN A 28 9.36 3.11 37.55
C ASN A 28 9.83 1.66 37.70
N PRO A 29 9.04 0.78 38.34
CA PRO A 29 9.38 -0.64 38.55
C PRO A 29 9.87 -1.37 37.30
N SER A 30 9.37 -1.01 36.11
CA SER A 30 9.75 -1.68 34.86
C SER A 30 11.10 -1.23 34.29
N ARG A 31 11.75 -0.23 34.90
CA ARG A 31 13.01 0.38 34.42
C ARG A 31 14.09 0.48 35.49
N LEU A 32 13.84 -0.06 36.69
CA LEU A 32 14.86 -0.08 37.73
C LEU A 32 15.99 -1.04 37.33
N ILE A 33 17.22 -0.57 37.47
CA ILE A 33 18.40 -1.41 37.28
C ILE A 33 18.81 -2.08 38.61
N ASP A 34 19.60 -3.15 38.52
CA ASP A 34 20.09 -3.89 39.69
C ASP A 34 20.78 -2.95 40.70
N GLY A 35 20.30 -2.96 41.95
CA GLY A 35 20.81 -2.12 43.04
C GLY A 35 20.07 -0.80 43.25
N GLU A 36 19.35 -0.31 42.24
CA GLU A 36 18.68 1.00 42.30
C GLU A 36 17.51 1.02 43.30
N LEU A 37 16.77 -0.09 43.40
CA LEU A 37 15.68 -0.22 44.38
C LEU A 37 16.18 -0.05 45.83
N GLN A 38 17.34 -0.64 46.15
CA GLN A 38 17.94 -0.52 47.47
C GLN A 38 18.37 0.92 47.77
N ASP A 39 18.94 1.61 46.77
CA ASP A 39 19.32 3.02 46.89
C ASP A 39 18.12 3.95 47.04
N LEU A 40 17.02 3.68 46.34
CA LEU A 40 15.77 4.42 46.46
C LEU A 40 15.13 4.25 47.85
N LEU A 41 15.15 3.03 48.39
CA LEU A 41 14.68 2.73 49.75
C LEU A 41 15.56 3.38 50.83
N ALA A 42 16.85 3.56 50.57
CA ALA A 42 17.77 4.17 51.51
C ALA A 42 17.43 5.66 51.77
N GLY A 43 16.80 5.93 52.92
CA GLY A 43 16.38 7.27 53.33
C GLY A 43 14.95 7.64 52.96
N ALA A 44 14.11 6.67 52.56
CA ALA A 44 12.67 6.85 52.49
C ALA A 44 12.03 6.60 53.87
N ASP A 45 11.09 7.46 54.26
CA ASP A 45 10.32 7.32 55.52
C ASP A 45 9.04 6.50 55.33
N LEU A 46 8.56 6.41 54.08
CA LEU A 46 7.36 5.66 53.67
C LEU A 46 7.50 5.25 52.20
N ALA A 47 6.99 4.08 51.82
CA ALA A 47 6.96 3.61 50.43
C ALA A 47 5.53 3.40 49.92
N VAL A 48 5.28 3.72 48.65
CA VAL A 48 4.05 3.45 47.92
C VAL A 48 4.42 2.69 46.66
N VAL A 49 3.91 1.47 46.51
CA VAL A 49 4.08 0.63 45.32
C VAL A 49 2.74 0.56 44.60
N ARG A 50 2.72 0.93 43.32
CA ARG A 50 1.53 0.86 42.47
C ARG A 50 1.86 0.20 41.14
N VAL A 51 1.31 -0.99 40.90
CA VAL A 51 1.66 -1.82 39.74
C VAL A 51 0.42 -2.39 39.06
N LEU A 52 0.49 -2.59 37.75
CA LEU A 52 -0.51 -3.36 36.98
C LEU A 52 -0.15 -4.85 36.98
N GLY A 53 -1.16 -5.73 36.83
CA GLY A 53 -0.95 -7.18 36.70
C GLY A 53 -0.94 -7.97 38.01
N GLY A 54 -1.35 -7.34 39.12
CA GLY A 54 -1.44 -7.97 40.44
C GLY A 54 -0.07 -8.21 41.12
N TYR A 55 -0.08 -8.85 42.28
CA TYR A 55 1.13 -9.08 43.09
C TYR A 55 2.24 -9.84 42.34
N ARG A 56 1.87 -10.80 41.49
CA ARG A 56 2.83 -11.63 40.73
C ARG A 56 3.65 -10.85 39.71
N ALA A 57 3.18 -9.69 39.26
CA ALA A 57 3.88 -8.89 38.27
C ALA A 57 5.20 -8.30 38.80
N TRP A 58 5.34 -8.14 40.12
CA TRP A 58 6.52 -7.55 40.75
C TRP A 58 6.78 -8.12 42.15
N GLN A 59 6.58 -9.43 42.29
CA GLN A 59 6.47 -10.12 43.57
C GLN A 59 7.74 -10.02 44.43
N ASP A 60 8.91 -10.25 43.83
CA ASP A 60 10.17 -10.34 44.57
C ASP A 60 10.60 -8.96 45.09
N GLU A 61 10.37 -7.92 44.29
CA GLU A 61 10.65 -6.54 44.62
C GLU A 61 9.65 -5.96 45.62
N ILE A 62 8.33 -6.25 45.48
CA ILE A 62 7.34 -5.89 46.50
C ILE A 62 7.73 -6.51 47.84
N SER A 63 8.15 -7.79 47.83
CA SER A 63 8.61 -8.48 49.04
C SER A 63 9.86 -7.83 49.63
N THR A 64 10.77 -7.35 48.78
CA THR A 64 11.97 -6.61 49.18
C THR A 64 11.63 -5.27 49.84
N VAL A 65 10.70 -4.50 49.26
CA VAL A 65 10.23 -3.22 49.82
C VAL A 65 9.58 -3.45 51.18
N VAL A 66 8.69 -4.44 51.30
CA VAL A 66 8.03 -4.78 52.57
C VAL A 66 9.04 -5.25 53.63
N ALA A 67 10.03 -6.04 53.24
CA ALA A 67 11.08 -6.53 54.13
C ALA A 67 12.05 -5.44 54.62
N SER A 68 12.08 -4.26 53.98
CA SER A 68 12.92 -3.13 54.40
C SER A 68 12.52 -2.54 55.76
N GLY A 69 11.30 -2.82 56.23
CA GLY A 69 10.78 -2.31 57.50
C GLY A 69 10.18 -0.90 57.43
N ILE A 70 10.22 -0.26 56.26
CA ILE A 70 9.57 1.03 56.00
C ILE A 70 8.03 0.80 55.88
N PRO A 71 7.17 1.67 56.46
CA PRO A 71 5.74 1.62 56.20
C PRO A 71 5.46 1.65 54.70
N THR A 72 4.75 0.64 54.20
CA THR A 72 4.60 0.38 52.76
C THR A 72 3.12 0.26 52.41
N VAL A 73 2.70 1.00 51.39
CA VAL A 73 1.39 0.90 50.77
C VAL A 73 1.54 0.18 49.43
N VAL A 74 0.84 -0.93 49.22
CA VAL A 74 0.89 -1.72 47.98
C VAL A 74 -0.48 -1.69 47.33
N LEU A 75 -0.54 -1.16 46.10
CA LEU A 75 -1.76 -0.77 45.41
C LEU A 75 -1.78 -1.30 43.98
N SER A 76 -2.98 -1.40 43.44
CA SER A 76 -3.21 -1.75 42.05
C SER A 76 -3.14 -0.51 41.14
N GLY A 77 -2.67 -0.73 39.91
CA GLY A 77 -2.66 0.27 38.84
C GLY A 77 -4.03 0.45 38.16
N GLU A 78 -4.96 -0.47 38.37
CA GLU A 78 -6.33 -0.42 37.84
C GLU A 78 -7.19 0.64 38.57
N GLN A 79 -8.35 1.00 37.99
CA GLN A 79 -9.29 1.91 38.66
C GLN A 79 -9.92 1.26 39.90
N SER A 80 -10.24 -0.03 39.81
CA SER A 80 -10.76 -0.81 40.94
C SER A 80 -9.63 -1.22 41.88
N PRO A 81 -9.82 -1.16 43.20
CA PRO A 81 -8.82 -1.65 44.15
C PRO A 81 -8.65 -3.17 44.06
N ASP A 82 -7.41 -3.64 44.20
CA ASP A 82 -7.06 -5.05 44.29
C ASP A 82 -6.84 -5.45 45.75
N ALA A 83 -7.73 -6.31 46.26
CA ALA A 83 -7.69 -6.76 47.65
C ALA A 83 -6.45 -7.60 47.98
N ASP A 84 -5.91 -8.35 47.01
CA ASP A 84 -4.72 -9.18 47.18
C ASP A 84 -3.49 -8.29 47.35
N LEU A 85 -3.26 -7.37 46.40
CA LEU A 85 -2.18 -6.37 46.49
C LEU A 85 -2.26 -5.54 47.77
N MET A 86 -3.45 -5.03 48.11
CA MET A 86 -3.63 -4.23 49.32
C MET A 86 -3.34 -5.01 50.61
N SER A 87 -3.54 -6.34 50.62
CA SER A 87 -3.25 -7.18 51.78
C SER A 87 -1.75 -7.25 52.12
N HIS A 88 -0.87 -6.93 51.15
CA HIS A 88 0.58 -6.84 51.33
C HIS A 88 1.04 -5.48 51.86
N SER A 89 0.14 -4.50 52.02
CA SER A 89 0.45 -3.22 52.67
C SER A 89 0.77 -3.43 54.16
N THR A 90 1.75 -2.71 54.69
CA THR A 90 2.09 -2.72 56.13
C THR A 90 1.39 -1.62 56.93
N VAL A 91 0.50 -0.86 56.27
CA VAL A 91 -0.37 0.17 56.85
C VAL A 91 -1.81 -0.35 57.04
N PRO A 92 -2.68 0.31 57.83
CA PRO A 92 -4.08 -0.09 57.95
C PRO A 92 -4.81 -0.08 56.59
N ALA A 93 -5.71 -1.04 56.38
CA ALA A 93 -6.42 -1.21 55.10
C ALA A 93 -7.17 0.04 54.62
N GLY A 94 -7.72 0.84 55.55
CA GLY A 94 -8.37 2.12 55.21
C GLY A 94 -7.40 3.17 54.67
N VAL A 95 -6.13 3.14 55.10
CA VAL A 95 -5.07 4.02 54.58
C VAL A 95 -4.70 3.60 53.16
N ALA A 96 -4.53 2.30 52.92
CA ALA A 96 -4.27 1.78 51.58
C ALA A 96 -5.42 2.10 50.61
N LEU A 97 -6.69 1.93 51.05
CA LEU A 97 -7.84 2.23 50.21
C LEU A 97 -7.91 3.72 49.84
N GLN A 98 -7.66 4.60 50.81
CA GLN A 98 -7.68 6.04 50.54
C GLN A 98 -6.52 6.44 49.61
N ALA A 99 -5.32 5.87 49.82
CA ALA A 99 -4.18 6.07 48.93
C ALA A 99 -4.45 5.58 47.49
N HIS A 100 -5.14 4.43 47.34
CA HIS A 100 -5.66 3.96 46.06
C HIS A 100 -6.53 5.00 45.39
N ILE A 101 -7.49 5.58 46.12
CA ILE A 101 -8.41 6.58 45.56
C ILE A 101 -7.66 7.83 45.10
N TYR A 102 -6.69 8.35 45.88
CA TYR A 102 -5.87 9.50 45.43
C TYR A 102 -5.11 9.19 44.13
N LEU A 103 -4.50 8.01 44.01
CA LEU A 103 -3.75 7.62 42.82
C LEU A 103 -4.65 7.25 41.63
N ALA A 104 -5.82 6.68 41.88
CA ALA A 104 -6.81 6.36 40.85
C ALA A 104 -7.45 7.62 40.25
N GLN A 105 -7.73 8.64 41.08
CA GLN A 105 -8.12 9.96 40.60
C GLN A 105 -6.94 10.68 39.93
N GLY A 106 -5.73 10.54 40.50
CA GLY A 106 -4.49 11.10 39.99
C GLY A 106 -4.49 12.63 39.95
N GLY A 107 -3.44 13.21 39.37
CA GLY A 107 -3.28 14.66 39.25
C GLY A 107 -2.47 15.29 40.39
N VAL A 108 -1.94 16.48 40.10
CA VAL A 108 -0.97 17.19 40.96
C VAL A 108 -1.50 17.47 42.36
N THR A 109 -2.77 17.90 42.49
CA THR A 109 -3.39 18.16 43.79
C THR A 109 -3.51 16.87 44.59
N ASN A 110 -4.03 15.80 43.99
CA ASN A 110 -4.20 14.52 44.67
C ASN A 110 -2.87 13.91 45.13
N LEU A 111 -1.80 14.00 44.34
CA LEU A 111 -0.47 13.55 44.75
C LEU A 111 0.11 14.40 45.89
N ARG A 112 -0.11 15.72 45.88
CA ARG A 112 0.27 16.58 47.02
C ARG A 112 -0.49 16.19 48.29
N GLN A 113 -1.80 15.97 48.18
CA GLN A 113 -2.64 15.57 49.30
C GLN A 113 -2.33 14.16 49.77
N LEU A 114 -1.96 13.24 48.87
CA LEU A 114 -1.52 11.89 49.20
C LEU A 114 -0.27 11.92 50.07
N HIS A 115 0.73 12.73 49.72
CA HIS A 115 1.95 12.88 50.52
C HIS A 115 1.62 13.33 51.95
N ALA A 116 0.80 14.38 52.08
CA ALA A 116 0.37 14.91 53.36
C ALA A 116 -0.49 13.90 54.15
N PHE A 117 -1.41 13.19 53.46
CA PHE A 117 -2.25 12.16 54.04
C PHE A 117 -1.44 11.01 54.62
N LEU A 118 -0.49 10.46 53.84
CA LEU A 118 0.37 9.37 54.29
C LEU A 118 1.30 9.82 55.42
N SER A 119 1.88 11.01 55.31
CA SER A 119 2.73 11.59 56.36
C SER A 119 1.95 11.77 57.68
N ASP A 120 0.78 12.39 57.64
CA ASP A 120 -0.02 12.65 58.85
C ASP A 120 -0.62 11.37 59.43
N THR A 121 -1.08 10.45 58.58
CA THR A 121 -1.79 9.25 59.04
C THR A 121 -0.86 8.13 59.48
N VAL A 122 0.30 7.97 58.82
CA VAL A 122 1.24 6.87 59.11
C VAL A 122 2.38 7.34 60.02
N LEU A 123 2.91 8.54 59.80
CA LEU A 123 4.05 9.08 60.54
C LEU A 123 3.64 10.09 61.64
N MET A 124 2.34 10.34 61.79
CA MET A 124 1.76 11.26 62.79
C MET A 124 2.31 12.69 62.69
N THR A 125 2.56 13.17 61.47
CA THR A 125 2.88 14.58 61.23
C THR A 125 1.65 15.50 61.33
N GLY A 126 1.78 16.77 60.95
CA GLY A 126 0.68 17.74 60.98
C GLY A 126 0.70 18.69 59.78
N LEU A 127 0.91 18.15 58.58
CA LEU A 127 0.91 18.90 57.32
C LEU A 127 -0.50 19.36 56.92
N GLY A 128 -1.53 18.57 57.28
CA GLY A 128 -2.92 18.76 56.90
C GLY A 128 -3.18 18.26 55.47
N PHE A 129 -4.25 17.47 55.30
CA PHE A 129 -4.66 16.95 53.99
C PHE A 129 -6.17 17.17 53.73
N GLY A 130 -6.53 17.35 52.47
CA GLY A 130 -7.91 17.40 51.98
C GLY A 130 -8.35 16.08 51.34
N GLU A 131 -9.65 15.85 51.16
CA GLU A 131 -10.19 14.64 50.50
C GLU A 131 -9.73 14.53 49.02
N PRO A 132 -9.69 13.30 48.44
CA PRO A 132 -9.37 13.12 47.03
C PRO A 132 -10.33 13.89 46.11
N GLU A 133 -9.78 14.70 45.22
CA GLU A 133 -10.55 15.44 44.23
C GLU A 133 -10.88 14.53 43.05
N THR A 134 -12.15 14.51 42.63
CA THR A 134 -12.58 13.77 41.45
C THR A 134 -12.15 14.52 40.19
N THR A 135 -11.43 13.85 39.30
CA THR A 135 -10.93 14.42 38.04
C THR A 135 -11.81 13.95 36.87
N PRO A 136 -12.40 14.85 36.07
CA PRO A 136 -13.30 14.48 34.97
C PRO A 136 -12.67 13.50 33.97
N SER A 137 -13.48 12.64 33.33
CA SER A 137 -13.03 11.72 32.29
C SER A 137 -12.64 12.43 30.98
N TRP A 138 -13.21 13.61 30.74
CA TRP A 138 -12.84 14.53 29.69
C TRP A 138 -12.96 16.00 30.16
N GLY A 139 -12.36 16.93 29.43
CA GLY A 139 -12.48 18.36 29.73
C GLY A 139 -11.57 19.24 28.87
N LEU A 140 -11.61 20.54 29.12
CA LEU A 140 -10.83 21.54 28.38
C LEU A 140 -9.48 21.83 29.05
N LEU A 141 -8.44 22.05 28.24
CA LEU A 141 -7.18 22.63 28.73
C LEU A 141 -7.38 24.12 29.01
N ARG A 142 -7.22 24.54 30.27
CA ARG A 142 -7.20 25.96 30.64
C ARG A 142 -5.86 26.59 30.29
N THR A 143 -5.74 27.17 29.10
CA THR A 143 -4.53 27.89 28.70
C THR A 143 -4.40 29.23 29.44
N ARG A 144 -3.17 29.73 29.66
CA ARG A 144 -2.97 31.08 30.23
C ARG A 144 -3.67 32.12 29.36
N GLY A 145 -4.54 32.94 29.96
CA GLY A 145 -5.32 33.99 29.28
C GLY A 145 -6.75 33.59 28.86
N ALA A 146 -7.17 32.35 29.14
CA ALA A 146 -8.54 31.88 28.89
C ALA A 146 -9.55 32.34 29.97
N ASN A 147 -10.78 32.66 29.55
CA ASN A 147 -11.92 32.95 30.43
C ASN A 147 -12.52 31.66 31.05
N GLU A 148 -13.60 31.76 31.83
CA GLU A 148 -14.22 30.61 32.54
C GLU A 148 -14.66 29.46 31.62
N THR A 149 -14.81 29.71 30.31
CA THR A 149 -15.14 28.70 29.29
C THR A 149 -13.92 28.07 28.60
N GLY A 150 -12.69 28.43 29.00
CA GLY A 150 -11.46 27.94 28.38
C GLY A 150 -11.07 28.66 27.07
N ALA A 151 -11.90 29.57 26.58
CA ALA A 151 -11.59 30.41 25.42
C ALA A 151 -10.71 31.60 25.81
N ARG A 152 -9.63 31.85 25.07
CA ARG A 152 -8.90 33.12 25.15
C ARG A 152 -9.73 34.22 24.48
N ASP A 153 -9.74 35.43 25.04
CA ASP A 153 -10.32 36.63 24.41
C ASP A 153 -9.44 37.07 23.22
N ILE A 154 -9.36 36.24 22.17
CA ILE A 154 -8.62 36.54 20.94
C ILE A 154 -9.62 36.73 19.80
N GLU A 155 -9.46 37.84 19.07
CA GLU A 155 -10.21 38.21 17.86
C GLU A 155 -9.92 37.28 16.64
N VAL A 156 -9.63 35.98 16.82
CA VAL A 156 -9.49 35.05 15.68
C VAL A 156 -10.88 34.59 15.23
N THR A 157 -11.20 34.87 13.97
CA THR A 157 -12.49 34.56 13.31
C THR A 157 -12.44 33.32 12.41
N GLY A 158 -11.30 32.62 12.32
CA GLY A 158 -11.15 31.42 11.50
C GLY A 158 -11.71 30.13 12.13
N PRO A 159 -11.50 28.98 11.47
CA PRO A 159 -12.14 27.72 11.84
C PRO A 159 -11.71 27.19 13.21
N THR A 160 -12.60 26.47 13.88
CA THR A 160 -12.35 25.83 15.17
C THR A 160 -11.68 24.47 14.97
N VAL A 161 -10.51 24.27 15.58
CA VAL A 161 -9.72 23.04 15.49
C VAL A 161 -9.77 22.33 16.84
N GLY A 162 -10.47 21.21 16.93
CA GLY A 162 -10.46 20.36 18.12
C GLY A 162 -9.14 19.64 18.26
N VAL A 163 -8.43 19.78 19.39
CA VAL A 163 -7.14 19.11 19.63
C VAL A 163 -7.32 18.08 20.74
N LEU A 164 -7.38 16.80 20.37
CA LEU A 164 -7.66 15.72 21.31
C LEU A 164 -6.39 15.03 21.80
N TYR A 165 -6.28 14.90 23.12
CA TYR A 165 -5.15 14.26 23.77
C TYR A 165 -5.57 13.44 24.99
N TYR A 166 -4.67 12.58 25.46
CA TYR A 166 -4.98 11.70 26.58
C TYR A 166 -5.10 12.46 27.90
N ARG A 167 -6.16 12.12 28.65
CA ARG A 167 -6.37 12.52 30.06
C ARG A 167 -5.15 12.23 30.93
N ALA A 168 -4.42 11.14 30.66
CA ALA A 168 -3.18 10.81 31.39
C ALA A 168 -2.13 11.94 31.30
N GLN A 169 -2.01 12.60 30.14
CA GLN A 169 -1.09 13.72 29.94
C GLN A 169 -1.60 14.99 30.66
N GLN A 170 -2.92 15.23 30.64
CA GLN A 170 -3.54 16.31 31.44
C GLN A 170 -3.23 16.16 32.93
N LEU A 171 -3.43 14.95 33.47
CA LEU A 171 -3.17 14.68 34.87
C LEU A 171 -1.71 14.84 35.22
N ALA A 172 -0.81 14.36 34.35
CA ALA A 172 0.65 14.54 34.47
C ALA A 172 1.08 16.01 34.43
N GLY A 173 0.25 16.92 33.92
CA GLY A 173 0.66 18.29 33.58
C GLY A 173 1.59 18.35 32.37
N ASN A 174 1.81 17.23 31.67
CA ASN A 174 2.62 17.13 30.46
C ASN A 174 1.82 17.60 29.24
N THR A 175 1.49 18.89 29.21
CA THR A 175 0.59 19.50 28.21
C THR A 175 1.27 20.52 27.29
N ALA A 176 2.57 20.74 27.48
CA ALA A 176 3.34 21.72 26.71
C ALA A 176 3.30 21.47 25.19
N TYR A 177 3.29 20.21 24.77
CA TYR A 177 3.20 19.86 23.35
C TYR A 177 1.83 20.22 22.74
N ILE A 178 0.75 20.15 23.52
CA ILE A 178 -0.59 20.59 23.12
C ILE A 178 -0.67 22.12 23.07
N GLU A 179 -0.06 22.81 24.04
CA GLU A 179 0.03 24.27 24.02
C GLU A 179 0.78 24.77 22.77
N ALA A 180 1.88 24.11 22.38
CA ALA A 180 2.63 24.43 21.17
C ALA A 180 1.79 24.26 19.90
N LEU A 181 1.05 23.14 19.78
CA LEU A 181 0.14 22.94 18.65
C LEU A 181 -1.01 23.96 18.64
N CYS A 182 -1.57 24.31 19.80
CA CYS A 182 -2.59 25.35 19.90
C CYS A 182 -2.07 26.71 19.42
N GLN A 183 -0.83 27.07 19.79
CA GLN A 183 -0.19 28.29 19.33
C GLN A 183 0.02 28.27 17.80
N ALA A 184 0.44 27.14 17.24
CA ALA A 184 0.57 26.98 15.79
C ALA A 184 -0.78 27.10 15.06
N ILE A 185 -1.87 26.61 15.65
CA ILE A 185 -3.23 26.78 15.13
C ILE A 185 -3.64 28.27 15.14
N GLU A 186 -3.38 28.98 16.24
CA GLU A 186 -3.63 30.43 16.33
C GLU A 186 -2.85 31.20 15.24
N GLN A 187 -1.59 30.83 15.01
CA GLN A 187 -0.73 31.42 13.97
C GLN A 187 -1.20 31.11 12.54
N ALA A 188 -1.76 29.92 12.31
CA ALA A 188 -2.42 29.55 11.05
C ALA A 188 -3.78 30.24 10.86
N GLY A 189 -4.27 30.97 11.87
CA GLY A 189 -5.53 31.71 11.86
C GLY A 189 -6.75 30.86 12.24
N GLY A 190 -6.56 29.73 12.92
CA GLY A 190 -7.63 28.92 13.50
C GLY A 190 -7.87 29.21 14.99
N ARG A 191 -8.96 28.68 15.54
CA ARG A 191 -9.32 28.73 16.97
C ARG A 191 -9.07 27.36 17.60
N PRO A 192 -8.04 27.17 18.44
CA PRO A 192 -7.80 25.87 19.05
C PRO A 192 -8.84 25.57 20.13
N LEU A 193 -9.34 24.34 20.14
CA LEU A 193 -10.21 23.76 21.17
C LEU A 193 -9.53 22.52 21.77
N PRO A 194 -8.59 22.69 22.71
CA PRO A 194 -7.85 21.58 23.32
C PRO A 194 -8.71 20.83 24.33
N ILE A 195 -8.93 19.53 24.08
CA ILE A 195 -9.79 18.65 24.87
C ILE A 195 -9.00 17.40 25.27
N PHE A 196 -8.96 17.10 26.57
CA PHE A 196 -8.48 15.81 27.04
C PHE A 196 -9.63 14.82 27.15
N CYS A 197 -9.37 13.55 26.86
CA CYS A 197 -10.30 12.45 27.13
C CYS A 197 -9.56 11.14 27.46
N ALA A 198 -10.26 10.17 28.05
CA ALA A 198 -9.70 8.84 28.29
C ALA A 198 -9.64 8.00 26.99
N SER A 199 -10.70 8.05 26.19
CA SER A 199 -10.81 7.33 24.92
C SER A 199 -11.87 7.96 24.02
N LEU A 200 -11.63 7.96 22.70
CA LEU A 200 -12.66 8.29 21.71
C LEU A 200 -13.62 7.15 21.41
N ARG A 201 -13.25 5.90 21.74
CA ARG A 201 -14.09 4.73 21.53
C ARG A 201 -15.31 4.73 22.45
N THR A 202 -15.11 5.16 23.70
CA THR A 202 -16.16 5.28 24.71
C THR A 202 -16.38 6.75 25.06
N ALA A 203 -16.37 7.61 24.04
CA ALA A 203 -16.57 9.04 24.22
C ALA A 203 -17.95 9.33 24.81
N GLU A 204 -17.99 10.19 25.83
CA GLU A 204 -19.23 10.60 26.47
C GLU A 204 -20.11 11.43 25.52
N PRO A 205 -21.45 11.37 25.62
CA PRO A 205 -22.34 12.12 24.74
C PRO A 205 -22.07 13.64 24.74
N GLU A 206 -21.75 14.21 25.89
CA GLU A 206 -21.43 15.64 26.03
C GLU A 206 -20.09 16.00 25.37
N LEU A 207 -19.14 15.05 25.32
CA LEU A 207 -17.90 15.22 24.56
C LEU A 207 -18.23 15.27 23.06
N ILE A 208 -19.05 14.34 22.56
CA ILE A 208 -19.46 14.32 21.13
C ILE A 208 -20.20 15.60 20.74
N GLU A 209 -21.10 16.10 21.60
CA GLU A 209 -21.78 17.38 21.37
C GLU A 209 -20.79 18.54 21.24
N LEU A 210 -19.77 18.59 22.11
CA LEU A 210 -18.71 19.58 22.03
C LEU A 210 -17.87 19.43 20.75
N LEU A 211 -17.51 18.20 20.36
CA LEU A 211 -16.76 17.96 19.11
C LEU A 211 -17.54 18.42 17.88
N GLY A 212 -18.87 18.36 17.90
CA GLY A 212 -19.73 18.89 16.84
C GLY A 212 -19.66 20.40 16.65
N THR A 213 -19.00 21.13 17.55
CA THR A 213 -18.70 22.56 17.40
C THR A 213 -17.39 22.85 16.70
N ALA A 214 -16.55 21.83 16.48
CA ALA A 214 -15.31 21.94 15.73
C ALA A 214 -15.56 21.80 14.23
N ASP A 215 -14.67 22.37 13.42
CA ASP A 215 -14.68 22.25 11.95
C ASP A 215 -13.75 21.13 11.46
N VAL A 216 -12.82 20.72 12.33
CA VAL A 216 -11.80 19.71 12.09
C VAL A 216 -11.26 19.22 13.43
N LEU A 217 -10.84 17.95 13.49
CA LEU A 217 -10.18 17.39 14.66
C LEU A 217 -8.73 17.04 14.34
N VAL A 218 -7.81 17.42 15.23
CA VAL A 218 -6.47 16.84 15.32
C VAL A 218 -6.46 15.92 16.55
N THR A 219 -6.27 14.64 16.34
CA THR A 219 -6.26 13.62 17.40
C THR A 219 -4.87 13.03 17.59
N THR A 220 -4.48 12.88 18.86
CA THR A 220 -3.25 12.19 19.27
C THR A 220 -3.54 10.90 20.04
N VAL A 221 -4.79 10.45 20.06
CA VAL A 221 -5.22 9.23 20.76
C VAL A 221 -5.31 8.05 19.80
N LEU A 222 -5.39 6.84 20.34
CA LEU A 222 -5.56 5.61 19.56
C LEU A 222 -6.88 5.62 18.77
N ALA A 223 -7.01 4.66 17.86
CA ALA A 223 -8.22 4.46 17.08
C ALA A 223 -9.45 4.18 17.96
N ALA A 224 -10.62 4.53 17.44
CA ALA A 224 -11.88 4.58 18.16
C ALA A 224 -12.85 3.47 17.72
N GLY A 225 -12.69 2.89 16.53
CA GLY A 225 -13.67 1.94 15.99
C GLY A 225 -13.67 0.56 16.65
N GLY A 226 -12.55 0.10 17.21
CA GLY A 226 -12.47 -1.24 17.79
C GLY A 226 -11.20 -1.53 18.61
N ALA A 227 -11.08 -2.76 19.12
CA ALA A 227 -9.88 -3.24 19.83
C ALA A 227 -9.07 -4.25 19.00
N THR A 228 -9.70 -4.92 18.04
CA THR A 228 -9.18 -6.05 17.27
C THR A 228 -9.21 -5.74 15.77
N PRO A 229 -8.31 -4.89 15.26
CA PRO A 229 -8.31 -4.50 13.84
C PRO A 229 -8.15 -5.69 12.88
N ALA A 230 -7.45 -6.76 13.30
CA ALA A 230 -7.27 -7.99 12.52
C ALA A 230 -8.58 -8.75 12.21
N THR A 231 -9.70 -8.42 12.86
CA THR A 231 -11.01 -9.00 12.54
C THR A 231 -11.84 -8.13 11.61
N ALA A 232 -11.41 -6.90 11.29
CA ALA A 232 -12.17 -5.90 10.54
C ALA A 232 -11.54 -5.54 9.18
N SER A 233 -10.51 -6.27 8.74
CA SER A 233 -9.92 -6.14 7.40
C SER A 233 -10.76 -6.86 6.33
N ALA A 234 -10.27 -6.90 5.09
CA ALA A 234 -10.97 -7.57 3.98
C ALA A 234 -11.34 -9.02 4.34
N GLY A 235 -12.59 -9.39 4.05
CA GLY A 235 -13.23 -10.66 4.41
C GLY A 235 -13.61 -10.83 5.89
N GLY A 236 -13.21 -9.91 6.76
CA GLY A 236 -13.57 -9.89 8.18
C GLY A 236 -14.99 -9.38 8.47
N ASP A 237 -15.23 -9.08 9.74
CA ASP A 237 -16.42 -8.40 10.25
C ASP A 237 -16.07 -6.91 10.48
N ASP A 238 -16.13 -6.14 9.39
CA ASP A 238 -15.86 -4.69 9.38
C ASP A 238 -16.95 -3.88 10.09
N ASP A 239 -18.18 -4.40 10.21
CA ASP A 239 -19.28 -3.75 10.95
C ASP A 239 -18.97 -3.64 12.46
N ASN A 240 -18.14 -4.54 13.00
CA ASN A 240 -17.65 -4.44 14.38
C ASN A 240 -16.65 -3.29 14.58
N TRP A 241 -16.10 -2.70 13.52
CA TRP A 241 -15.29 -1.49 13.58
C TRP A 241 -16.17 -0.25 13.44
N ASN A 242 -16.69 0.24 14.55
CA ASN A 242 -17.74 1.25 14.53
C ASN A 242 -17.24 2.65 14.92
N VAL A 243 -17.17 3.54 13.93
CA VAL A 243 -16.87 4.96 14.11
C VAL A 243 -18.07 5.87 13.82
N ALA A 244 -19.30 5.34 13.83
CA ALA A 244 -20.49 6.09 13.42
C ALA A 244 -20.71 7.37 14.25
N HIS A 245 -20.36 7.37 15.54
CA HIS A 245 -20.44 8.54 16.41
C HIS A 245 -19.46 9.65 16.02
N LEU A 246 -18.30 9.30 15.45
CA LEU A 246 -17.32 10.27 14.94
C LEU A 246 -17.66 10.68 13.51
N ALA A 247 -18.06 9.73 12.66
CA ALA A 247 -18.48 10.00 11.28
C ALA A 247 -19.70 10.94 11.22
N ALA A 248 -20.62 10.84 12.18
CA ALA A 248 -21.79 11.72 12.28
C ALA A 248 -21.44 13.20 12.54
N LEU A 249 -20.20 13.51 12.95
CA LEU A 249 -19.73 14.89 13.06
C LEU A 249 -19.52 15.54 11.69
N ASP A 250 -19.28 14.71 10.65
CA ASP A 250 -19.03 15.13 9.28
C ASP A 250 -17.95 16.22 9.15
N ILE A 251 -16.82 15.98 9.81
CA ILE A 251 -15.64 16.85 9.78
C ILE A 251 -14.36 16.02 9.56
N PRO A 252 -13.30 16.61 8.99
CA PRO A 252 -12.04 15.90 8.80
C PRO A 252 -11.40 15.57 10.15
N ILE A 253 -10.86 14.36 10.27
CA ILE A 253 -10.17 13.89 11.49
C ILE A 253 -8.72 13.56 11.10
N LEU A 254 -7.78 14.37 11.57
CA LEU A 254 -6.36 14.27 11.27
C LEU A 254 -5.63 13.64 12.46
N GLN A 255 -4.77 12.66 12.20
CA GLN A 255 -3.90 12.08 13.21
C GLN A 255 -2.63 12.93 13.32
N GLY A 256 -2.46 13.63 14.43
CA GLY A 256 -1.20 14.29 14.79
C GLY A 256 -0.29 13.28 15.50
N LEU A 257 0.88 12.98 14.92
CA LEU A 257 1.74 11.91 15.44
C LEU A 257 2.55 12.41 16.65
N CYS A 258 2.57 11.60 17.71
CA CYS A 258 3.31 11.84 18.95
C CYS A 258 4.26 10.66 19.18
N LEU A 259 5.45 10.70 18.58
CA LEU A 259 6.30 9.51 18.50
C LEU A 259 6.75 9.03 19.88
N THR A 260 6.82 7.71 20.04
CA THR A 260 7.32 7.09 21.27
C THR A 260 8.84 6.92 21.28
N SER A 261 9.51 7.37 20.22
CA SER A 261 10.95 7.59 20.09
C SER A 261 11.34 9.06 20.30
N SER A 262 12.64 9.31 20.48
CA SER A 262 13.17 10.66 20.63
C SER A 262 13.24 11.40 19.30
N ARG A 263 13.28 12.74 19.35
CA ARG A 263 13.43 13.57 18.14
C ARG A 263 14.76 13.32 17.44
N ALA A 264 15.83 13.08 18.20
CA ALA A 264 17.16 12.79 17.65
C ALA A 264 17.16 11.51 16.82
N GLN A 265 16.51 10.44 17.31
CA GLN A 265 16.37 9.20 16.54
C GLN A 265 15.59 9.42 15.25
N TRP A 266 14.49 10.17 15.30
CA TRP A 266 13.72 10.51 14.12
C TRP A 266 14.52 11.32 13.10
N ASP A 267 15.31 12.31 13.53
CA ASP A 267 16.15 13.10 12.62
C ASP A 267 17.22 12.24 11.92
N GLU A 268 17.89 11.36 12.66
CA GLU A 268 19.05 10.58 12.20
C GLU A 268 18.72 9.44 11.22
N ASN A 269 17.48 8.94 11.20
CA ASN A 269 17.11 7.78 10.38
C ASN A 269 16.00 8.08 9.35
N ASP A 270 16.01 7.35 8.24
CA ASP A 270 14.91 7.38 7.28
C ASP A 270 13.74 6.47 7.69
N ASP A 271 13.93 5.61 8.70
CA ASP A 271 12.90 4.67 9.20
C ASP A 271 11.73 5.38 9.89
N GLY A 272 11.85 6.67 10.23
CA GLY A 272 10.75 7.57 10.58
C GLY A 272 10.02 7.19 11.88
N LEU A 273 9.24 6.12 11.86
CA LEU A 273 8.45 5.65 13.00
C LEU A 273 8.97 4.29 13.48
N SER A 274 8.93 4.11 14.80
CA SER A 274 9.12 2.77 15.37
C SER A 274 8.03 1.81 14.87
N PRO A 275 8.27 0.49 14.78
CA PRO A 275 7.24 -0.47 14.40
C PRO A 275 5.96 -0.36 15.27
N LEU A 276 6.12 -0.05 16.56
CA LEU A 276 5.00 0.20 17.46
C LEU A 276 4.15 1.41 17.02
N ASP A 277 4.80 2.51 16.65
CA ASP A 277 4.12 3.72 16.19
C ASP A 277 3.48 3.54 14.81
N VAL A 278 4.13 2.80 13.89
CA VAL A 278 3.53 2.42 12.59
C VAL A 278 2.20 1.69 12.80
N ALA A 279 2.15 0.72 13.72
CA ALA A 279 0.92 -0.01 14.00
C ALA A 279 -0.12 0.88 14.73
N SER A 280 0.28 1.53 15.82
CA SER A 280 -0.66 2.14 16.77
C SER A 280 -1.11 3.56 16.42
N GLN A 281 -0.27 4.33 15.72
CA GLN A 281 -0.54 5.72 15.36
C GLN A 281 -0.83 5.91 13.88
N VAL A 282 -0.63 4.89 13.03
CA VAL A 282 -0.86 5.00 11.58
C VAL A 282 -1.81 3.91 11.09
N ALA A 283 -1.35 2.66 11.02
CA ALA A 283 -2.11 1.58 10.37
C ALA A 283 -3.49 1.34 11.01
N VAL A 284 -3.58 1.33 12.34
CA VAL A 284 -4.87 1.13 13.02
C VAL A 284 -5.76 2.38 12.98
N PRO A 285 -5.24 3.60 13.19
CA PRO A 285 -6.00 4.84 12.95
C PRO A 285 -6.54 5.02 11.52
N GLU A 286 -5.95 4.42 10.50
CA GLU A 286 -6.52 4.41 9.14
C GLU A 286 -7.90 3.73 9.09
N PHE A 287 -8.18 2.76 9.97
CA PHE A 287 -9.48 2.08 10.05
C PHE A 287 -10.60 3.04 10.50
N ASP A 288 -10.27 4.09 11.24
CA ASP A 288 -11.21 5.14 11.61
C ASP A 288 -11.48 6.15 10.47
N GLY A 289 -10.79 6.04 9.33
CA GLY A 289 -10.84 7.03 8.25
C GLY A 289 -10.02 8.28 8.52
N ARG A 290 -9.10 8.24 9.50
CA ARG A 290 -8.27 9.40 9.85
C ARG A 290 -7.25 9.71 8.75
N ILE A 291 -6.98 11.00 8.57
CA ILE A 291 -5.94 11.52 7.69
C ILE A 291 -4.62 11.49 8.44
N ILE A 292 -3.63 10.77 7.93
CA ILE A 292 -2.32 10.67 8.55
C ILE A 292 -1.50 11.92 8.22
N THR A 293 -0.94 12.57 9.24
CA THR A 293 -0.12 13.80 9.07
C THR A 293 1.35 13.55 9.37
N VAL A 294 1.97 14.36 10.24
CA VAL A 294 3.40 14.33 10.57
C VAL A 294 3.62 14.29 12.09
N PRO A 295 4.79 13.84 12.56
CA PRO A 295 5.15 13.93 13.96
C PRO A 295 5.38 15.37 14.37
N PHE A 296 4.57 15.85 15.32
CA PHE A 296 4.71 17.19 15.89
C PHE A 296 5.27 17.18 17.30
N SER A 297 5.38 16.00 17.92
CA SER A 297 6.00 15.83 19.23
C SER A 297 6.68 14.47 19.37
N PHE A 298 7.68 14.43 20.24
CA PHE A 298 8.58 13.29 20.43
C PHE A 298 8.74 12.99 21.91
N LYS A 299 8.87 11.70 22.23
CA LYS A 299 9.04 11.23 23.60
C LYS A 299 10.49 11.42 24.02
N GLU A 300 10.70 12.25 25.03
CA GLU A 300 12.00 12.47 25.65
C GLU A 300 12.01 11.92 27.07
N ILE A 301 13.15 11.40 27.50
CA ILE A 301 13.39 10.90 28.86
C ILE A 301 14.43 11.81 29.50
N ASP A 302 14.09 12.42 30.63
CA ASP A 302 15.02 13.29 31.36
C ASP A 302 16.00 12.48 32.23
N SER A 303 16.94 13.19 32.88
CA SER A 303 17.95 12.57 33.74
C SER A 303 17.39 11.86 34.98
N GLU A 304 16.11 12.07 35.31
CA GLU A 304 15.40 11.42 36.42
C GLU A 304 14.55 10.24 35.93
N GLY A 305 14.64 9.87 34.64
CA GLY A 305 13.93 8.75 34.06
C GLY A 305 12.44 9.01 33.79
N LEU A 306 12.00 10.28 33.82
CA LEU A 306 10.62 10.68 33.56
C LEU A 306 10.42 11.06 32.09
N ILE A 307 9.24 10.72 31.59
CA ILE A 307 8.87 10.93 30.19
C ILE A 307 8.19 12.29 30.02
N SER A 308 8.56 13.02 28.98
CA SER A 308 7.85 14.19 28.49
C SER A 308 7.62 14.09 26.99
N TYR A 309 6.53 14.68 26.49
CA TYR A 309 6.38 14.88 25.05
C TYR A 309 6.86 16.30 24.74
N VAL A 310 7.90 16.40 23.90
CA VAL A 310 8.48 17.68 23.48
C VAL A 310 8.02 17.95 22.06
N ALA A 311 7.36 19.09 21.86
CA ALA A 311 6.90 19.51 20.54
C ALA A 311 8.05 20.01 19.66
N ASP A 312 7.97 19.72 18.37
CA ASP A 312 8.73 20.40 17.32
C ASP A 312 7.87 21.55 16.76
N PRO A 313 8.28 22.82 16.93
CA PRO A 313 7.47 23.96 16.51
C PRO A 313 7.15 23.99 15.01
N GLU A 314 8.10 23.64 14.14
CA GLU A 314 7.90 23.70 12.70
C GLU A 314 6.94 22.59 12.24
N ARG A 315 7.03 21.40 12.86
CA ARG A 315 6.05 20.33 12.61
C ARG A 315 4.68 20.64 13.20
N CYS A 316 4.59 21.37 14.31
CA CYS A 316 3.31 21.90 14.80
C CYS A 316 2.67 22.83 13.77
N GLU A 317 3.44 23.70 13.12
CA GLU A 317 2.96 24.57 12.04
C GLU A 317 2.46 23.77 10.83
N ARG A 318 3.13 22.67 10.46
CA ARG A 318 2.63 21.77 9.40
C ARG A 318 1.26 21.18 9.75
N VAL A 319 1.11 20.55 10.92
CA VAL A 319 -0.16 19.95 11.36
C VAL A 319 -1.26 21.00 11.47
N ALA A 320 -0.96 22.16 12.06
CA ALA A 320 -1.90 23.27 12.20
C ALA A 320 -2.39 23.80 10.85
N ARG A 321 -1.47 24.04 9.89
CA ARG A 321 -1.84 24.50 8.54
C ARG A 321 -2.69 23.48 7.80
N LEU A 322 -2.36 22.18 7.88
CA LEU A 322 -3.18 21.11 7.30
C LEU A 322 -4.60 21.12 7.89
N ALA A 323 -4.73 21.13 9.22
CA ALA A 323 -6.03 21.17 9.88
C ALA A 323 -6.86 22.38 9.45
N VAL A 324 -6.25 23.58 9.46
CA VAL A 324 -6.93 24.82 9.06
C VAL A 324 -7.32 24.80 7.57
N ARG A 325 -6.48 24.25 6.68
CA ARG A 325 -6.79 24.12 5.25
C ARG A 325 -7.97 23.19 5.02
N HIS A 326 -7.98 22.01 5.64
CA HIS A 326 -9.10 21.08 5.57
C HIS A 326 -10.40 21.70 6.11
N ALA A 327 -10.34 22.38 7.27
CA ALA A 327 -11.51 23.05 7.83
C ALA A 327 -12.05 24.18 6.93
N ARG A 328 -11.16 24.92 6.26
CA ARG A 328 -11.55 26.01 5.35
C ARG A 328 -12.37 25.52 4.16
N LEU A 329 -12.19 24.29 3.69
CA LEU A 329 -12.91 23.76 2.53
C LEU A 329 -14.44 23.85 2.69
N LYS A 330 -14.94 23.69 3.91
CA LYS A 330 -16.36 23.82 4.26
C LYS A 330 -16.91 25.24 4.10
N TYR A 331 -16.04 26.25 4.23
CA TYR A 331 -16.40 27.67 4.21
C TYR A 331 -16.22 28.34 2.84
N ILE A 332 -15.63 27.63 1.88
CA ILE A 332 -15.41 28.14 0.53
C ILE A 332 -16.53 27.58 -0.35
N GLU A 333 -17.37 28.49 -0.85
CA GLU A 333 -18.43 28.15 -1.80
C GLU A 333 -17.84 27.51 -3.07
N PRO A 334 -18.50 26.51 -3.68
CA PRO A 334 -18.03 25.86 -4.90
C PRO A 334 -17.59 26.84 -6.01
N ALA A 335 -18.33 27.94 -6.18
CA ALA A 335 -18.06 28.93 -7.21
C ALA A 335 -16.74 29.70 -7.03
N ASP A 336 -16.21 29.74 -5.81
CA ASP A 336 -14.96 30.45 -5.47
C ASP A 336 -13.81 29.48 -5.12
N LYS A 337 -14.10 28.17 -5.03
CA LYS A 337 -13.14 27.13 -4.70
C LYS A 337 -12.22 26.83 -5.88
N ARG A 338 -10.91 26.89 -5.65
CA ARG A 338 -9.88 26.60 -6.65
C ARG A 338 -9.37 25.17 -6.51
N VAL A 339 -9.46 24.40 -7.60
CA VAL A 339 -9.07 22.99 -7.60
C VAL A 339 -7.97 22.75 -8.63
N ALA A 340 -6.89 22.12 -8.18
CA ALA A 340 -5.85 21.61 -9.07
C ALA A 340 -6.10 20.12 -9.36
N MET A 341 -6.29 19.77 -10.62
CA MET A 341 -6.43 18.39 -11.08
C MET A 341 -5.11 17.94 -11.72
N VAL A 342 -4.41 17.04 -11.03
CA VAL A 342 -3.09 16.54 -11.42
C VAL A 342 -3.22 15.17 -12.05
N PHE A 343 -2.55 14.95 -13.18
CA PHE A 343 -2.56 13.68 -13.92
C PHE A 343 -1.19 13.01 -13.85
N SER A 344 -1.16 11.73 -13.49
CA SER A 344 0.06 10.92 -13.48
C SER A 344 0.66 10.81 -14.88
N ALA A 345 1.98 10.94 -15.01
CA ALA A 345 2.69 10.79 -16.29
C ALA A 345 4.08 10.21 -16.03
N TYR A 346 4.14 8.90 -15.79
CA TYR A 346 5.39 8.18 -15.57
C TYR A 346 5.46 6.91 -16.46
N PRO A 347 6.48 6.80 -17.34
CA PRO A 347 7.42 7.88 -17.72
C PRO A 347 6.68 9.09 -18.32
N THR A 348 7.28 10.28 -18.24
CA THR A 348 6.65 11.55 -18.65
C THR A 348 6.68 11.73 -20.16
N LYS A 349 5.83 10.94 -20.84
CA LYS A 349 5.66 10.92 -22.30
C LYS A 349 4.24 11.33 -22.68
N HIS A 350 4.06 11.98 -23.83
CA HIS A 350 2.72 12.32 -24.33
C HIS A 350 1.84 11.11 -24.57
N ALA A 351 2.43 9.94 -24.85
CA ALA A 351 1.72 8.66 -24.95
C ALA A 351 1.20 8.14 -23.60
N ARG A 352 1.67 8.71 -22.48
CA ARG A 352 1.58 8.14 -21.13
C ARG A 352 0.83 9.00 -20.09
N ILE A 353 0.23 10.11 -20.49
CA ILE A 353 -0.42 11.01 -19.55
C ILE A 353 -1.73 10.38 -19.06
N GLY A 354 -2.02 10.54 -17.77
CA GLY A 354 -3.15 9.89 -17.11
C GLY A 354 -2.91 8.41 -16.85
N ASN A 355 -1.66 8.00 -16.58
CA ASN A 355 -1.37 6.62 -16.18
C ASN A 355 -2.20 6.24 -14.94
N ALA A 356 -3.05 5.22 -15.10
CA ALA A 356 -3.98 4.73 -14.10
C ALA A 356 -4.35 3.29 -14.44
N VAL A 357 -3.94 2.33 -13.61
CA VAL A 357 -4.29 0.92 -13.83
C VAL A 357 -5.81 0.74 -13.72
N GLY A 358 -6.43 0.17 -14.76
CA GLY A 358 -7.85 -0.18 -14.77
C GLY A 358 -8.86 0.99 -14.81
N LEU A 359 -8.39 2.24 -14.91
CA LEU A 359 -9.23 3.44 -14.95
C LEU A 359 -9.11 4.17 -16.29
N ASP A 360 -10.25 4.59 -16.85
CA ASP A 360 -10.33 5.54 -17.95
C ASP A 360 -10.19 6.96 -17.42
N THR A 361 -8.95 7.42 -17.30
CA THR A 361 -8.59 8.70 -16.69
C THR A 361 -9.18 9.90 -17.42
N PRO A 362 -9.13 9.99 -18.77
CA PRO A 362 -9.76 11.08 -19.51
C PRO A 362 -11.28 11.13 -19.32
N ALA A 363 -11.99 10.00 -19.49
CA ALA A 363 -13.45 9.98 -19.30
C ALA A 363 -13.85 10.29 -17.85
N SER A 364 -13.09 9.77 -16.88
CA SER A 364 -13.29 10.04 -15.45
C SER A 364 -13.08 11.52 -15.09
N ALA A 365 -12.08 12.16 -15.70
CA ALA A 365 -11.85 13.60 -15.53
C ALA A 365 -13.02 14.42 -16.10
N VAL A 366 -13.51 14.07 -17.30
CA VAL A 366 -14.69 14.71 -17.90
C VAL A 366 -15.91 14.55 -17.00
N ALA A 367 -16.18 13.34 -16.51
CA ALA A 367 -17.31 13.06 -15.63
C ALA A 367 -17.23 13.88 -14.32
N LEU A 368 -16.05 13.93 -13.69
CA LEU A 368 -15.82 14.72 -12.49
C LEU A 368 -15.98 16.22 -12.75
N LEU A 369 -15.42 16.75 -13.84
CA LEU A 369 -15.54 18.19 -14.18
C LEU A 369 -17.00 18.60 -14.42
N ARG A 370 -17.80 17.74 -15.06
CA ARG A 370 -19.24 17.97 -15.24
C ARG A 370 -19.98 18.00 -13.91
N ALA A 371 -19.75 17.01 -13.05
CA ALA A 371 -20.35 16.96 -11.72
C ALA A 371 -19.94 18.16 -10.86
N MET A 372 -18.68 18.61 -10.96
CA MET A 372 -18.22 19.85 -10.33
C MET A 372 -18.98 21.06 -10.88
N ARG A 373 -19.18 21.18 -12.19
CA ARG A 373 -19.97 22.28 -12.77
C ARG A 373 -21.41 22.27 -12.26
N GLU A 374 -22.04 21.09 -12.19
CA GLU A 374 -23.39 20.90 -11.64
C GLU A 374 -23.48 21.25 -10.15
N ALA A 375 -22.43 20.95 -9.38
CA ALA A 375 -22.28 21.34 -7.97
C ALA A 375 -21.93 22.84 -7.78
N GLY A 376 -21.80 23.62 -8.87
CA GLY A 376 -21.61 25.06 -8.84
C GLY A 376 -20.16 25.54 -8.91
N TYR A 377 -19.20 24.66 -9.20
CA TYR A 377 -17.81 25.06 -9.44
C TYR A 377 -17.66 25.83 -10.75
N ARG A 378 -16.79 26.86 -10.75
CA ARG A 378 -16.42 27.59 -11.97
C ARG A 378 -15.29 26.87 -12.70
N ILE A 379 -15.66 26.00 -13.63
CA ILE A 379 -14.69 25.22 -14.41
C ILE A 379 -14.25 25.88 -15.73
N GLY A 380 -14.89 26.99 -16.11
CA GLY A 380 -14.66 27.67 -17.38
C GLY A 380 -14.93 26.81 -18.61
N ASP A 381 -14.19 27.09 -19.69
CA ASP A 381 -14.27 26.38 -20.97
C ASP A 381 -13.07 25.42 -21.09
N ILE A 382 -13.33 24.14 -20.84
CA ILE A 382 -12.35 23.07 -20.92
C ILE A 382 -12.74 22.17 -22.12
N PRO A 383 -11.85 22.01 -23.13
CA PRO A 383 -12.11 21.13 -24.27
C PRO A 383 -12.52 19.71 -23.83
N GLY A 384 -13.47 19.12 -24.55
CA GLY A 384 -13.98 17.78 -24.26
C GLY A 384 -15.10 17.71 -23.24
N VAL A 385 -15.19 18.63 -22.27
CA VAL A 385 -16.18 18.54 -21.18
C VAL A 385 -17.64 18.64 -21.67
N ASP A 386 -17.92 19.61 -22.55
CA ASP A 386 -19.27 19.82 -23.10
C ASP A 386 -19.65 18.75 -24.12
N ALA A 387 -18.65 18.19 -24.81
CA ALA A 387 -18.82 17.17 -25.84
C ALA A 387 -18.80 15.73 -25.28
N GLU A 388 -18.48 15.56 -23.99
CA GLU A 388 -18.24 14.25 -23.36
C GLU A 388 -17.09 13.47 -24.03
N ASP A 389 -16.05 14.20 -24.41
CA ASP A 389 -14.93 13.69 -25.20
C ASP A 389 -13.63 13.75 -24.39
N GLY A 390 -13.22 12.59 -23.88
CA GLY A 390 -11.97 12.43 -23.13
C GLY A 390 -10.72 12.63 -24.00
N ASP A 391 -10.78 12.29 -25.29
CA ASP A 391 -9.64 12.43 -26.21
C ASP A 391 -9.38 13.93 -26.47
N ALA A 392 -10.44 14.71 -26.71
CA ALA A 392 -10.30 16.16 -26.85
C ALA A 392 -9.73 16.83 -25.59
N LEU A 393 -10.10 16.36 -24.40
CA LEU A 393 -9.54 16.86 -23.14
C LEU A 393 -8.03 16.60 -23.05
N ILE A 394 -7.62 15.35 -23.25
CA ILE A 394 -6.22 14.97 -23.08
C ILE A 394 -5.32 15.51 -24.19
N HIS A 395 -5.81 15.58 -25.44
CA HIS A 395 -5.08 16.22 -26.54
C HIS A 395 -4.86 17.72 -26.27
N ALA A 396 -5.88 18.42 -25.76
CA ALA A 396 -5.72 19.83 -25.37
C ALA A 396 -4.74 20.02 -24.21
N MET A 397 -4.70 19.07 -23.27
CA MET A 397 -3.69 19.07 -22.20
C MET A 397 -2.28 18.83 -22.76
N ILE A 398 -2.11 17.94 -23.73
CA ILE A 398 -0.81 17.68 -24.37
C ILE A 398 -0.34 18.92 -25.14
N GLU A 399 -1.21 19.52 -25.95
CA GLU A 399 -0.90 20.71 -26.76
C GLU A 399 -0.47 21.91 -25.89
N ARG A 400 -1.13 22.11 -24.74
CA ARG A 400 -0.92 23.29 -23.88
C ARG A 400 -0.02 23.04 -22.67
N GLY A 401 0.21 21.77 -22.34
CA GLY A 401 0.71 21.30 -21.05
C GLY A 401 1.69 20.14 -21.14
N GLY A 402 2.09 19.73 -22.35
CA GLY A 402 3.07 18.68 -22.59
C GLY A 402 4.49 19.07 -22.17
N GLN A 403 5.18 18.16 -21.49
CA GLN A 403 6.60 18.31 -21.11
C GLN A 403 7.49 17.22 -21.70
N ASP A 404 6.99 16.50 -22.71
CA ASP A 404 7.76 15.47 -23.39
C ASP A 404 8.88 16.12 -24.22
N PRO A 405 10.17 15.90 -23.89
CA PRO A 405 11.27 16.55 -24.57
C PRO A 405 11.35 16.25 -26.08
N ASP A 406 10.77 15.13 -26.51
CA ASP A 406 10.78 14.72 -27.93
C ASP A 406 9.84 15.60 -28.78
N TRP A 407 8.81 16.18 -28.16
CA TRP A 407 7.75 16.95 -28.85
C TRP A 407 7.68 18.42 -28.41
N LEU A 408 8.46 18.82 -27.40
CA LEU A 408 8.43 20.18 -26.86
C LEU A 408 9.35 21.11 -27.67
N SER A 409 8.75 22.01 -28.45
CA SER A 409 9.49 23.05 -29.18
C SER A 409 9.86 24.25 -28.29
N THR A 410 10.90 24.98 -28.69
CA THR A 410 11.30 26.23 -28.01
C THR A 410 10.17 27.25 -28.04
N GLU A 411 9.47 27.38 -29.17
CA GLU A 411 8.35 28.30 -29.35
C GLU A 411 7.18 27.96 -28.42
N ALA A 412 6.88 26.67 -28.21
CA ALA A 412 5.84 26.22 -27.29
C ALA A 412 6.21 26.54 -25.83
N LEU A 413 7.47 26.33 -25.45
CA LEU A 413 7.98 26.68 -24.12
C LEU A 413 7.94 28.21 -23.87
N GLU A 414 8.38 29.01 -24.84
CA GLU A 414 8.37 30.48 -24.75
C GLU A 414 6.94 31.06 -24.69
N ALA A 415 5.99 30.45 -25.42
CA ALA A 415 4.60 30.89 -25.46
C ALA A 415 3.78 30.51 -24.22
N ASN A 416 4.30 29.64 -23.34
CA ASN A 416 3.56 29.15 -22.19
C ASN A 416 3.30 30.27 -21.15
N PRO A 417 2.03 30.51 -20.77
CA PRO A 417 1.68 31.62 -19.89
C PRO A 417 1.97 31.35 -18.40
N VAL A 418 2.17 30.09 -17.99
CA VAL A 418 2.35 29.72 -16.58
C VAL A 418 3.84 29.67 -16.25
N ARG A 419 4.29 30.68 -15.52
CA ARG A 419 5.71 30.95 -15.28
C ARG A 419 5.95 31.33 -13.82
N VAL A 420 7.05 30.86 -13.24
CA VAL A 420 7.51 31.24 -11.91
C VAL A 420 8.85 31.97 -12.05
N SER A 421 8.91 33.21 -11.55
CA SER A 421 10.17 33.96 -11.59
C SER A 421 11.24 33.25 -10.76
N ALA A 422 12.48 33.20 -11.25
CA ALA A 422 13.59 32.63 -10.50
C ALA A 422 13.81 33.33 -9.15
N LYS A 423 13.44 34.61 -9.05
CA LYS A 423 13.52 35.38 -7.81
C LYS A 423 12.53 34.86 -6.76
N ASP A 424 11.27 34.69 -7.12
CA ASP A 424 10.25 34.21 -6.18
C ASP A 424 10.52 32.76 -5.78
N TYR A 425 10.89 31.93 -6.75
CA TYR A 425 11.29 30.55 -6.48
C TYR A 425 12.48 30.46 -5.51
N ARG A 426 13.56 31.24 -5.74
CA ARG A 426 14.73 31.27 -4.83
C ARG A 426 14.34 31.72 -3.42
N ALA A 427 13.46 32.70 -3.30
CA ALA A 427 13.02 33.21 -2.00
C ALA A 427 12.28 32.13 -1.20
N TRP A 428 11.43 31.33 -1.86
CA TRP A 428 10.78 30.18 -1.23
C TRP A 428 11.76 29.04 -0.95
N PHE A 429 12.59 28.67 -1.93
CA PHE A 429 13.55 27.56 -1.80
C PHE A 429 14.52 27.78 -0.64
N ALA A 430 14.91 29.03 -0.37
CA ALA A 430 15.76 29.40 0.77
C ALA A 430 15.08 29.23 2.15
N THR A 431 13.77 28.94 2.21
CA THR A 431 13.06 28.62 3.46
C THR A 431 13.09 27.13 3.80
N LEU A 432 13.47 26.27 2.85
CA LEU A 432 13.55 24.83 3.05
C LEU A 432 14.82 24.45 3.83
N PRO A 433 14.82 23.31 4.54
CA PRO A 433 16.02 22.84 5.26
C PRO A 433 17.21 22.60 4.34
N ALA A 434 18.41 22.85 4.87
CA ALA A 434 19.66 22.72 4.12
C ALA A 434 19.85 21.31 3.57
N GLU A 435 19.43 20.29 4.32
CA GLU A 435 19.50 18.87 3.94
C GLU A 435 18.82 18.62 2.58
N LEU A 436 17.65 19.22 2.35
CA LEU A 436 16.94 19.11 1.08
C LEU A 436 17.54 20.04 0.02
N THR A 437 17.82 21.30 0.35
CA THR A 437 18.30 22.26 -0.64
C THR A 437 19.67 21.90 -1.18
N ASP A 438 20.55 21.35 -0.34
CA ASP A 438 21.89 20.91 -0.72
C ASP A 438 21.80 19.67 -1.64
N ALA A 439 20.92 18.71 -1.32
CA ALA A 439 20.69 17.54 -2.17
C ALA A 439 20.17 17.95 -3.55
N VAL A 440 19.15 18.82 -3.60
CA VAL A 440 18.59 19.35 -4.86
C VAL A 440 19.66 20.10 -5.64
N THR A 441 20.38 21.02 -4.99
CA THR A 441 21.39 21.87 -5.65
C THR A 441 22.56 21.05 -6.19
N LYS A 442 22.95 19.98 -5.49
CA LYS A 442 24.01 19.05 -5.92
C LYS A 442 23.66 18.38 -7.26
N HIS A 443 22.41 18.00 -7.47
CA HIS A 443 21.98 17.27 -8.68
C HIS A 443 21.48 18.19 -9.79
N TRP A 444 20.84 19.31 -9.43
CA TRP A 444 20.10 20.17 -10.36
C TRP A 444 20.69 21.57 -10.53
N GLY A 445 21.87 21.82 -9.94
CA GLY A 445 22.52 23.12 -9.94
C GLY A 445 21.82 24.12 -9.00
N PRO A 446 22.28 25.38 -8.93
CA PRO A 446 21.63 26.40 -8.12
C PRO A 446 20.25 26.77 -8.69
N ALA A 447 19.29 27.04 -7.80
CA ALA A 447 17.97 27.56 -8.17
C ALA A 447 18.10 28.79 -9.11
N PRO A 448 17.36 28.84 -10.24
CA PRO A 448 16.19 28.03 -10.61
C PRO A 448 16.50 26.71 -11.34
N GLY A 449 17.77 26.31 -11.47
CA GLY A 449 18.17 25.17 -12.29
C GLY A 449 18.19 25.46 -13.79
N GLU A 450 18.10 24.40 -14.60
CA GLU A 450 18.14 24.48 -16.07
C GLU A 450 16.94 23.84 -16.76
N LEU A 451 16.20 22.94 -16.09
CA LEU A 451 15.03 22.27 -16.66
C LEU A 451 13.85 23.22 -16.83
N PHE A 452 13.38 23.35 -18.07
CA PHE A 452 12.26 24.21 -18.46
C PHE A 452 12.41 25.67 -17.99
N VAL A 453 13.66 26.17 -17.98
CA VAL A 453 13.96 27.57 -17.63
C VAL A 453 14.12 28.41 -18.89
N ASP A 454 13.21 29.35 -19.10
CA ASP A 454 13.31 30.32 -20.18
C ASP A 454 13.92 31.64 -19.65
N ARG A 455 14.79 32.24 -20.45
CA ARG A 455 15.50 33.51 -20.16
C ARG A 455 15.20 34.60 -21.20
N SER A 456 14.21 34.37 -22.07
CA SER A 456 13.83 35.30 -23.14
C SER A 456 13.25 36.62 -22.59
N GLN A 457 12.42 36.55 -21.54
CA GLN A 457 11.76 37.71 -20.91
C GLN A 457 12.51 38.26 -19.70
N ASP A 458 13.06 37.39 -18.85
CA ASP A 458 13.87 37.76 -17.69
C ASP A 458 15.25 37.07 -17.77
N PRO A 459 16.37 37.83 -17.82
CA PRO A 459 17.70 37.25 -17.85
C PRO A 459 18.05 36.43 -16.59
N ASP A 460 17.38 36.68 -15.45
CA ASP A 460 17.53 35.87 -14.23
C ASP A 460 16.81 34.52 -14.33
N GLY A 461 15.92 34.36 -15.31
CA GLY A 461 15.20 33.13 -15.66
C GLY A 461 13.79 33.01 -15.07
N GLU A 462 12.95 32.29 -15.79
CA GLU A 462 11.60 31.91 -15.39
C GLU A 462 11.41 30.41 -15.61
N ILE A 463 10.94 29.71 -14.57
CA ILE A 463 10.59 28.29 -14.65
C ILE A 463 9.21 28.20 -15.31
N VAL A 464 9.14 27.55 -16.46
CA VAL A 464 7.90 27.35 -17.21
C VAL A 464 7.21 26.09 -16.71
N ILE A 465 5.91 26.19 -16.40
CA ILE A 465 5.11 25.07 -15.90
C ILE A 465 4.03 24.78 -16.94
N ALA A 466 3.93 23.53 -17.37
CA ALA A 466 2.98 23.16 -18.38
C ALA A 466 1.61 22.85 -17.74
N ALA A 467 0.66 23.78 -17.84
CA ALA A 467 -0.65 23.67 -17.19
C ALA A 467 -1.75 24.39 -17.98
N MET A 468 -2.96 23.84 -17.96
CA MET A 468 -4.15 24.44 -18.54
C MET A 468 -5.03 25.04 -17.43
N VAL A 469 -5.04 26.37 -17.33
CA VAL A 469 -5.87 27.11 -16.37
C VAL A 469 -7.18 27.51 -17.04
N SER A 470 -8.30 27.18 -16.40
CA SER A 470 -9.66 27.55 -16.82
C SER A 470 -10.48 27.98 -15.60
N ASP A 471 -10.69 29.29 -15.46
CA ASP A 471 -11.28 29.93 -14.27
C ASP A 471 -10.63 29.44 -12.96
N ASN A 472 -11.38 28.70 -12.13
CA ASN A 472 -10.94 28.20 -10.83
C ASN A 472 -10.41 26.76 -10.89
N ILE A 473 -10.22 26.20 -12.09
CA ILE A 473 -9.65 24.87 -12.28
C ILE A 473 -8.31 25.00 -12.99
N VAL A 474 -7.33 24.24 -12.53
CA VAL A 474 -6.12 23.98 -13.31
C VAL A 474 -5.97 22.49 -13.55
N LEU A 475 -5.70 22.12 -14.81
CA LEU A 475 -5.33 20.77 -15.20
C LEU A 475 -3.83 20.78 -15.48
N ILE A 476 -3.10 19.88 -14.81
CA ILE A 476 -1.64 19.84 -14.89
C ILE A 476 -1.16 18.40 -14.98
N VAL A 477 -0.20 18.16 -15.87
CA VAL A 477 0.55 16.92 -15.93
C VAL A 477 1.56 16.91 -14.79
N GLN A 478 1.63 15.83 -14.03
CA GLN A 478 2.61 15.73 -12.95
C GLN A 478 4.03 15.91 -13.49
N PRO A 479 4.85 16.80 -12.91
CA PRO A 479 6.20 17.04 -13.40
C PRO A 479 7.07 15.77 -13.44
N PRO A 480 8.04 15.70 -14.37
CA PRO A 480 8.91 14.56 -14.52
C PRO A 480 9.79 14.34 -13.28
N ARG A 481 10.05 13.07 -13.00
CA ARG A 481 10.83 12.64 -11.82
C ARG A 481 12.32 13.03 -11.90
N GLY A 482 12.87 13.21 -13.11
CA GLY A 482 14.25 13.61 -13.36
C GLY A 482 15.18 12.53 -13.95
N PHE A 483 14.77 11.26 -13.98
CA PHE A 483 15.65 10.17 -14.44
C PHE A 483 15.90 10.19 -15.95
N GLY A 484 14.97 10.72 -16.76
CA GLY A 484 15.17 10.87 -18.20
C GLY A 484 16.18 11.96 -18.53
N GLU A 485 16.20 13.03 -17.73
CA GLU A 485 17.10 14.18 -17.87
C GLU A 485 18.52 13.88 -17.35
N ASN A 486 18.65 12.89 -16.46
CA ASN A 486 19.93 12.40 -15.97
C ASN A 486 20.00 10.86 -15.97
N PRO A 487 20.23 10.22 -17.13
CA PRO A 487 20.30 8.76 -17.22
C PRO A 487 21.42 8.14 -16.37
N VAL A 488 22.48 8.89 -16.06
CA VAL A 488 23.56 8.43 -15.17
C VAL A 488 23.04 8.18 -13.76
N ALA A 489 22.05 8.95 -13.30
CA ALA A 489 21.43 8.76 -11.99
C ALA A 489 20.72 7.40 -11.88
N ILE A 490 20.25 6.81 -12.99
CA ILE A 490 19.64 5.46 -12.99
C ILE A 490 20.63 4.41 -12.48
N TYR A 491 21.92 4.56 -12.77
CA TYR A 491 22.97 3.62 -12.38
C TYR A 491 23.49 3.81 -10.95
N HIS A 492 23.29 4.98 -10.34
CA HIS A 492 24.04 5.39 -9.15
C HIS A 492 23.20 6.03 -8.04
N ASP A 493 22.10 6.71 -8.38
CA ASP A 493 21.40 7.64 -7.49
C ASP A 493 19.89 7.33 -7.43
N PRO A 494 19.47 6.20 -6.83
CA PRO A 494 18.04 5.90 -6.59
C PRO A 494 17.35 6.98 -5.74
N ASP A 495 18.13 7.73 -4.96
CA ASP A 495 17.75 8.87 -4.12
C ASP A 495 17.77 10.22 -4.85
N LEU A 496 17.77 10.25 -6.20
CA LEU A 496 17.70 11.48 -7.00
C LEU A 496 16.61 12.42 -6.43
N PRO A 497 16.91 13.63 -5.94
CA PRO A 497 15.89 14.53 -5.38
C PRO A 497 14.98 15.10 -6.48
N PRO A 498 13.79 15.64 -6.14
CA PRO A 498 12.97 16.37 -7.11
C PRO A 498 13.76 17.56 -7.70
N SER A 499 13.54 17.86 -8.98
CA SER A 499 14.17 18.98 -9.65
C SER A 499 13.60 20.33 -9.20
N HIS A 500 14.28 21.43 -9.55
CA HIS A 500 13.74 22.77 -9.31
C HIS A 500 12.40 22.99 -10.00
N HIS A 501 12.24 22.48 -11.23
CA HIS A 501 10.98 22.52 -11.96
C HIS A 501 9.85 21.76 -11.23
N TYR A 502 10.13 20.54 -10.75
CA TYR A 502 9.17 19.75 -9.97
C TYR A 502 8.66 20.52 -8.75
N LEU A 503 9.59 21.06 -7.96
CA LEU A 503 9.27 21.84 -6.76
C LEU A 503 8.52 23.14 -7.10
N ALA A 504 8.92 23.83 -8.17
CA ALA A 504 8.27 25.06 -8.61
C ALA A 504 6.83 24.83 -9.06
N ALA A 505 6.53 23.72 -9.73
CA ALA A 505 5.18 23.38 -10.16
C ALA A 505 4.20 23.23 -8.98
N TYR A 506 4.55 22.45 -7.96
CA TYR A 506 3.71 22.32 -6.77
C TYR A 506 3.68 23.59 -5.92
N HIS A 507 4.79 24.32 -5.85
CA HIS A 507 4.81 25.64 -5.21
C HIS A 507 3.84 26.62 -5.90
N TRP A 508 3.81 26.60 -7.23
CA TRP A 508 2.90 27.41 -8.03
C TRP A 508 1.44 27.02 -7.81
N ILE A 509 1.11 25.72 -7.79
CA ILE A 509 -0.23 25.24 -7.44
C ILE A 509 -0.68 25.82 -6.09
N ASN A 510 0.18 25.73 -5.07
CA ASN A 510 -0.16 26.14 -3.71
C ASN A 510 -0.21 27.68 -3.54
N LYS A 511 0.74 28.45 -4.11
CA LYS A 511 0.92 29.87 -3.80
C LYS A 511 0.49 30.85 -4.89
N HIS A 512 0.64 30.48 -6.16
CA HIS A 512 0.35 31.39 -7.28
C HIS A 512 -1.05 31.15 -7.85
N PHE A 513 -1.37 29.91 -8.22
CA PHE A 513 -2.75 29.53 -8.52
C PHE A 513 -3.61 29.62 -7.26
N GLY A 514 -3.03 29.22 -6.12
CA GLY A 514 -3.69 29.32 -4.81
C GLY A 514 -4.76 28.25 -4.66
N ALA A 515 -4.48 27.01 -5.05
CA ALA A 515 -5.41 25.89 -4.90
C ALA A 515 -5.86 25.76 -3.44
N ASP A 516 -7.16 25.55 -3.25
CA ASP A 516 -7.73 25.20 -1.96
C ASP A 516 -7.56 23.71 -1.68
N VAL A 517 -7.59 22.89 -2.74
CA VAL A 517 -7.49 21.43 -2.72
C VAL A 517 -6.95 20.91 -4.04
N MET A 518 -6.24 19.79 -3.98
CA MET A 518 -5.73 19.06 -5.14
C MET A 518 -6.49 17.74 -5.30
N VAL A 519 -6.86 17.41 -6.54
CA VAL A 519 -7.32 16.08 -6.94
C VAL A 519 -6.24 15.44 -7.79
N HIS A 520 -5.75 14.26 -7.41
CA HIS A 520 -4.78 13.53 -8.22
C HIS A 520 -5.48 12.35 -8.91
N LEU A 521 -5.56 12.39 -10.25
CA LEU A 521 -6.21 11.35 -11.04
C LEU A 521 -5.20 10.33 -11.56
N GLY A 522 -5.36 9.10 -11.09
CA GLY A 522 -4.67 7.92 -11.60
C GLY A 522 -3.69 7.32 -10.60
N LYS A 523 -3.86 6.02 -10.31
CA LYS A 523 -2.85 5.21 -9.63
C LYS A 523 -1.65 5.01 -10.56
N HIS A 524 -0.46 5.47 -10.20
CA HIS A 524 -0.18 6.41 -9.14
C HIS A 524 0.75 7.51 -9.65
N GLY A 525 0.69 8.66 -9.00
CA GLY A 525 1.67 9.72 -9.17
C GLY A 525 3.05 9.31 -8.63
N ASN A 526 3.99 10.24 -8.69
CA ASN A 526 5.37 10.07 -8.23
C ASN A 526 5.69 10.88 -6.95
N LEU A 527 4.75 11.68 -6.44
CA LEU A 527 4.94 12.61 -5.31
C LEU A 527 5.12 11.89 -3.98
N GLU A 528 4.25 10.92 -3.72
CA GLU A 528 4.26 10.03 -2.56
C GLU A 528 5.43 9.04 -2.57
N TRP A 529 6.21 9.01 -3.65
CA TRP A 529 7.41 8.16 -3.84
C TRP A 529 8.72 8.96 -3.90
N LEU A 530 8.68 10.27 -3.67
CA LEU A 530 9.89 11.08 -3.61
C LEU A 530 10.80 10.67 -2.45
N PRO A 531 12.13 10.90 -2.56
CA PRO A 531 13.05 10.56 -1.49
C PRO A 531 12.72 11.28 -0.16
N GLY A 532 12.89 10.56 0.94
CA GLY A 532 12.65 11.02 2.29
C GLY A 532 12.25 9.87 3.21
N LYS A 533 11.90 10.16 4.45
CA LYS A 533 11.51 9.15 5.45
C LYS A 533 10.40 8.23 4.94
N THR A 534 10.37 7.00 5.45
CA THR A 534 9.36 5.97 5.16
C THR A 534 7.94 6.51 5.38
N LEU A 535 7.71 7.13 6.53
CA LEU A 535 6.51 7.90 6.89
C LEU A 535 6.85 8.86 8.04
N GLY A 536 5.89 9.70 8.43
CA GLY A 536 6.12 10.73 9.46
C GLY A 536 7.08 11.81 8.95
N MET A 537 6.67 12.42 7.84
CA MET A 537 7.52 13.28 7.00
C MET A 537 8.15 14.45 7.77
N SER A 538 9.43 14.71 7.49
CA SER A 538 10.16 15.90 7.96
C SER A 538 10.07 17.04 6.94
N ALA A 539 10.47 18.25 7.34
CA ALA A 539 10.58 19.40 6.45
C ALA A 539 11.59 19.18 5.30
N ALA A 540 12.53 18.25 5.47
CA ALA A 540 13.54 17.89 4.47
C ALA A 540 13.09 16.80 3.50
N CYS A 541 11.91 16.19 3.70
CA CYS A 541 11.39 15.19 2.78
C CYS A 541 10.84 15.86 1.51
N GLY A 542 11.15 15.30 0.33
CA GLY A 542 10.73 15.87 -0.95
C GLY A 542 9.22 16.04 -1.07
N THR A 543 8.45 15.07 -0.55
CA THR A 543 6.99 15.10 -0.54
C THR A 543 6.41 16.23 0.32
N ASP A 544 6.96 16.47 1.52
CA ASP A 544 6.51 17.56 2.42
C ASP A 544 6.80 18.93 1.81
N ALA A 545 7.97 19.09 1.21
CA ALA A 545 8.37 20.34 0.56
C ALA A 545 7.51 20.66 -0.67
N ALA A 546 7.19 19.65 -1.49
CA ALA A 546 6.35 19.83 -2.68
C ALA A 546 4.88 20.09 -2.32
N LEU A 547 4.23 19.17 -1.60
CA LEU A 547 2.79 19.24 -1.35
C LEU A 547 2.43 20.30 -0.30
N GLY A 548 3.26 20.40 0.74
CA GLY A 548 3.06 21.36 1.80
C GLY A 548 1.77 21.09 2.59
N ASP A 549 0.92 22.12 2.66
CA ASP A 549 -0.33 22.14 3.44
C ASP A 549 -1.57 21.95 2.57
N LEU A 550 -1.40 21.57 1.30
CA LEU A 550 -2.50 21.41 0.36
C LEU A 550 -3.26 20.09 0.62
N PRO A 551 -4.57 20.12 0.91
CA PRO A 551 -5.40 18.93 0.96
C PRO A 551 -5.31 18.15 -0.35
N LEU A 552 -5.11 16.83 -0.26
CA LEU A 552 -5.01 15.93 -1.41
C LEU A 552 -6.17 14.94 -1.37
N VAL A 553 -7.05 15.02 -2.35
CA VAL A 553 -8.10 14.02 -2.63
C VAL A 553 -7.63 13.14 -3.77
N TYR A 554 -7.71 11.82 -3.60
CA TYR A 554 -7.05 10.90 -4.51
C TYR A 554 -7.96 9.73 -4.86
N PRO A 555 -8.60 9.75 -6.04
CA PRO A 555 -9.29 8.58 -6.57
C PRO A 555 -8.31 7.44 -6.80
N PHE A 556 -8.56 6.29 -6.18
CA PHE A 556 -7.59 5.18 -6.11
C PHE A 556 -8.24 3.83 -6.32
N LEU A 557 -7.58 2.89 -6.99
CA LEU A 557 -8.16 1.57 -7.25
C LEU A 557 -8.30 0.74 -5.95
N VAL A 558 -9.50 0.19 -5.70
CA VAL A 558 -9.83 -0.52 -4.44
C VAL A 558 -8.97 -1.77 -4.16
N ASN A 559 -8.49 -2.45 -5.21
CA ASN A 559 -7.65 -3.62 -5.07
C ASN A 559 -6.15 -3.31 -5.03
N ASP A 560 -5.75 -2.04 -4.96
CA ASP A 560 -4.34 -1.61 -4.89
C ASP A 560 -4.00 -0.94 -3.55
N PRO A 561 -4.10 -1.70 -2.46
CA PRO A 561 -4.02 -1.14 -1.11
C PRO A 561 -2.64 -0.59 -0.77
N GLY A 562 -1.57 -1.17 -1.30
CA GLY A 562 -0.21 -0.78 -0.91
C GLY A 562 0.11 0.64 -1.36
N GLU A 563 -0.09 0.90 -2.64
CA GLU A 563 0.22 2.17 -3.28
C GLU A 563 -0.67 3.30 -2.75
N GLY A 564 -1.97 3.03 -2.54
CA GLY A 564 -2.87 4.01 -1.93
C GLY A 564 -2.52 4.30 -0.48
N THR A 565 -2.09 3.28 0.28
CA THR A 565 -1.58 3.47 1.65
C THR A 565 -0.32 4.34 1.66
N GLN A 566 0.56 4.24 0.65
CA GLN A 566 1.72 5.11 0.56
C GLN A 566 1.32 6.58 0.38
N ALA A 567 0.34 6.86 -0.47
CA ALA A 567 -0.22 8.20 -0.62
C ALA A 567 -0.84 8.73 0.69
N LYS A 568 -1.57 7.91 1.44
CA LYS A 568 -2.13 8.27 2.75
C LYS A 568 -1.04 8.68 3.75
N ARG A 569 0.06 7.91 3.80
CA ARG A 569 1.10 8.02 4.85
C ARG A 569 2.20 9.04 4.55
N ARG A 570 2.50 9.28 3.27
CA ARG A 570 3.59 10.19 2.85
C ARG A 570 3.08 11.53 2.28
N ALA A 571 1.82 11.58 1.85
CA ALA A 571 1.23 12.75 1.19
C ALA A 571 -0.14 13.17 1.78
N HIS A 572 -0.46 12.71 3.01
CA HIS A 572 -1.71 13.03 3.74
C HIS A 572 -2.98 12.92 2.87
N ALA A 573 -3.00 11.95 1.96
CA ALA A 573 -4.08 11.78 1.01
C ALA A 573 -5.38 11.30 1.67
N VAL A 574 -6.49 11.89 1.24
CA VAL A 574 -7.85 11.36 1.42
C VAL A 574 -8.18 10.55 0.18
N LEU A 575 -8.13 9.22 0.31
CA LEU A 575 -8.50 8.37 -0.81
C LEU A 575 -10.02 8.41 -1.01
N VAL A 576 -10.44 8.32 -2.26
CA VAL A 576 -11.80 7.95 -2.63
C VAL A 576 -11.67 6.76 -3.55
N ASP A 577 -11.77 5.57 -2.99
CA ASP A 577 -11.52 4.36 -3.76
C ASP A 577 -12.54 4.19 -4.89
N HIS A 578 -12.11 3.57 -5.98
CA HIS A 578 -12.94 3.31 -7.13
C HIS A 578 -12.95 1.83 -7.48
N LEU A 579 -14.00 1.42 -8.18
CA LEU A 579 -14.21 0.04 -8.61
C LEU A 579 -13.11 -0.43 -9.57
N ILE A 580 -12.91 -1.74 -9.59
CA ILE A 580 -12.11 -2.45 -10.59
C ILE A 580 -12.73 -2.29 -11.99
N PRO A 581 -11.95 -2.47 -13.07
CA PRO A 581 -12.51 -2.49 -14.42
C PRO A 581 -13.59 -3.60 -14.56
N PRO A 582 -14.53 -3.46 -15.51
CA PRO A 582 -15.45 -4.55 -15.83
C PRO A 582 -14.65 -5.81 -16.21
N MET A 583 -15.04 -6.95 -15.67
CA MET A 583 -14.36 -8.23 -15.87
C MET A 583 -15.26 -9.18 -16.65
N ALA A 584 -14.68 -9.98 -17.54
CA ALA A 584 -15.37 -11.05 -18.25
C ALA A 584 -14.44 -12.25 -18.47
N ARG A 585 -15.05 -13.40 -18.81
CA ARG A 585 -14.33 -14.59 -19.25
C ARG A 585 -13.60 -14.32 -20.58
N ALA A 586 -12.37 -14.81 -20.72
CA ALA A 586 -11.54 -14.58 -21.90
C ALA A 586 -12.10 -15.20 -23.19
N GLU A 587 -12.75 -16.36 -23.08
CA GLU A 587 -13.29 -17.15 -24.21
C GLU A 587 -12.22 -17.64 -25.21
N THR A 588 -12.63 -18.49 -26.17
CA THR A 588 -11.77 -18.96 -27.26
C THR A 588 -11.99 -18.16 -28.54
N TYR A 589 -10.95 -18.06 -29.38
CA TYR A 589 -11.01 -17.38 -30.68
C TYR A 589 -10.03 -18.02 -31.67
N GLY A 590 -10.19 -17.70 -32.97
CA GLY A 590 -9.24 -18.11 -34.02
C GLY A 590 -8.91 -19.60 -34.00
N ASP A 591 -7.62 -19.93 -34.04
CA ASP A 591 -7.15 -21.32 -34.02
C ASP A 591 -7.32 -21.99 -32.64
N ILE A 592 -7.44 -21.25 -31.54
CA ILE A 592 -7.73 -21.81 -30.20
C ILE A 592 -9.14 -22.41 -30.19
N ALA A 593 -10.12 -21.71 -30.76
CA ALA A 593 -11.48 -22.24 -30.92
C ALA A 593 -11.56 -23.41 -31.92
N ARG A 594 -10.67 -23.43 -32.92
CA ARG A 594 -10.57 -24.59 -33.84
C ARG A 594 -9.94 -25.80 -33.17
N LEU A 595 -8.97 -25.60 -32.29
CA LEU A 595 -8.38 -26.67 -31.50
C LEU A 595 -9.44 -27.29 -30.58
N GLU A 596 -10.23 -26.46 -29.91
CA GLU A 596 -11.37 -26.91 -29.09
C GLU A 596 -12.30 -27.86 -29.86
N GLN A 597 -12.71 -27.49 -31.07
CA GLN A 597 -13.55 -28.33 -31.93
C GLN A 597 -12.90 -29.66 -32.31
N LEU A 598 -11.57 -29.67 -32.54
CA LEU A 598 -10.86 -30.90 -32.86
C LEU A 598 -10.71 -31.83 -31.64
N LEU A 599 -10.62 -31.29 -30.43
CA LEU A 599 -10.60 -32.07 -29.19
C LEU A 599 -11.97 -32.74 -28.96
N ASP A 600 -13.07 -32.02 -29.18
CA ASP A 600 -14.43 -32.59 -29.11
C ASP A 600 -14.64 -33.71 -30.16
N GLU A 601 -14.12 -33.50 -31.38
CA GLU A 601 -14.14 -34.52 -32.44
C GLU A 601 -13.28 -35.74 -32.07
N HIS A 602 -12.10 -35.53 -31.47
CA HIS A 602 -11.25 -36.61 -30.97
C HIS A 602 -11.97 -37.45 -29.92
N SER A 603 -12.60 -36.84 -28.92
CA SER A 603 -13.39 -37.54 -27.88
C SER A 603 -14.51 -38.38 -28.50
N THR A 604 -15.21 -37.83 -29.50
CA THR A 604 -16.25 -38.54 -30.25
C THR A 604 -15.70 -39.73 -31.03
N ILE A 605 -14.59 -39.56 -31.74
CA ILE A 605 -13.92 -40.61 -32.53
C ILE A 605 -13.37 -41.71 -31.61
N SER A 606 -12.80 -41.35 -30.46
CA SER A 606 -12.28 -42.28 -29.46
C SER A 606 -13.37 -43.23 -28.97
N ALA A 607 -14.58 -42.73 -28.75
CA ALA A 607 -15.72 -43.54 -28.31
C ALA A 607 -16.38 -44.36 -29.44
N LEU A 608 -16.44 -43.84 -30.68
CA LEU A 608 -17.27 -44.40 -31.74
C LEU A 608 -16.51 -45.11 -32.88
N ASP A 609 -15.29 -44.68 -33.21
CA ASP A 609 -14.49 -45.22 -34.32
C ASP A 609 -12.97 -45.11 -34.07
N PRO A 610 -12.40 -45.89 -33.13
CA PRO A 610 -10.99 -45.77 -32.74
C PRO A 610 -9.99 -45.95 -33.89
N GLY A 611 -10.39 -46.63 -34.97
CA GLY A 611 -9.55 -46.79 -36.16
C GLY A 611 -9.20 -45.49 -36.87
N LYS A 612 -9.93 -44.39 -36.59
CA LYS A 612 -9.68 -43.05 -37.14
C LYS A 612 -8.85 -42.15 -36.23
N LEU A 613 -8.51 -42.57 -35.00
CA LEU A 613 -7.73 -41.75 -34.06
C LEU A 613 -6.43 -41.18 -34.64
N PRO A 614 -5.61 -41.95 -35.41
CA PRO A 614 -4.39 -41.40 -35.99
C PRO A 614 -4.62 -40.18 -36.91
N ALA A 615 -5.76 -40.15 -37.61
CA ALA A 615 -6.07 -39.06 -38.53
C ALA A 615 -6.46 -37.76 -37.79
N ILE A 616 -7.24 -37.86 -36.71
CA ILE A 616 -7.61 -36.68 -35.91
C ILE A 616 -6.40 -36.19 -35.08
N ARG A 617 -5.58 -37.09 -34.53
CA ARG A 617 -4.32 -36.76 -33.86
C ARG A 617 -3.36 -36.00 -34.78
N GLN A 618 -3.26 -36.42 -36.04
CA GLN A 618 -2.46 -35.70 -37.04
C GLN A 618 -3.00 -34.30 -37.33
N GLN A 619 -4.33 -34.12 -37.40
CA GLN A 619 -4.94 -32.81 -37.58
C GLN A 619 -4.70 -31.89 -36.39
N ILE A 620 -4.89 -32.38 -35.15
CA ILE A 620 -4.61 -31.64 -33.91
C ILE A 620 -3.15 -31.18 -33.89
N TRP A 621 -2.21 -32.10 -34.10
CA TRP A 621 -0.78 -31.76 -34.10
C TRP A 621 -0.41 -30.74 -35.20
N THR A 622 -0.99 -30.89 -36.40
CA THR A 622 -0.76 -29.96 -37.51
C THR A 622 -1.25 -28.56 -37.16
N LEU A 623 -2.43 -28.44 -36.53
CA LEU A 623 -2.97 -27.16 -36.08
C LEU A 623 -2.09 -26.55 -34.99
N MET A 624 -1.73 -27.33 -33.96
CA MET A 624 -0.90 -26.84 -32.85
C MET A 624 0.43 -26.28 -33.35
N ARG A 625 1.13 -27.00 -34.25
CA ARG A 625 2.39 -26.53 -34.86
C ARG A 625 2.22 -25.31 -35.75
N ALA A 626 1.09 -25.21 -36.46
CA ALA A 626 0.81 -24.05 -37.30
C ALA A 626 0.52 -22.79 -36.46
N ALA A 627 -0.21 -22.95 -35.35
CA ALA A 627 -0.60 -21.87 -34.44
C ALA A 627 0.41 -21.60 -33.30
N LYS A 628 1.57 -22.28 -33.34
CA LYS A 628 2.66 -22.17 -32.35
C LYS A 628 2.27 -22.59 -30.92
N MET A 629 1.21 -23.39 -30.77
CA MET A 629 0.74 -23.88 -29.47
C MET A 629 1.68 -24.93 -28.85
N ASP A 630 2.54 -25.52 -29.67
CA ASP A 630 3.65 -26.35 -29.21
C ASP A 630 4.61 -25.57 -28.30
N HIS A 631 4.78 -24.25 -28.51
CA HIS A 631 5.55 -23.40 -27.61
C HIS A 631 4.86 -23.21 -26.26
N ASP A 632 3.55 -22.91 -26.26
CA ASP A 632 2.74 -22.74 -25.04
C ASP A 632 2.76 -23.97 -24.13
N LEU A 633 2.79 -25.16 -24.73
CA LEU A 633 2.71 -26.45 -24.05
C LEU A 633 4.09 -27.10 -23.81
N GLY A 634 5.17 -26.44 -24.19
CA GLY A 634 6.54 -26.96 -24.04
C GLY A 634 6.82 -28.24 -24.83
N LEU A 635 6.22 -28.40 -26.01
CA LEU A 635 6.32 -29.61 -26.85
C LEU A 635 7.36 -29.42 -27.97
N GLU A 636 8.58 -29.91 -27.77
CA GLU A 636 9.64 -29.83 -28.80
C GLU A 636 9.36 -30.73 -30.01
N ASP A 637 8.94 -31.97 -29.75
CA ASP A 637 8.68 -33.01 -30.73
C ASP A 637 7.26 -33.56 -30.62
N ARG A 638 6.77 -34.19 -31.69
CA ARG A 638 5.48 -34.89 -31.67
C ARG A 638 5.57 -36.11 -30.73
N PRO A 639 4.66 -36.25 -29.75
CA PRO A 639 4.60 -37.45 -28.92
C PRO A 639 4.33 -38.72 -29.73
N ASP A 640 4.81 -39.87 -29.24
CA ASP A 640 4.48 -41.18 -29.80
C ASP A 640 2.97 -41.46 -29.70
N GLU A 641 2.44 -42.31 -30.59
CA GLU A 641 0.99 -42.55 -30.73
C GLU A 641 0.32 -43.17 -29.49
N ASP A 642 1.08 -43.84 -28.63
CA ASP A 642 0.61 -44.48 -27.40
C ASP A 642 0.51 -43.51 -26.21
N VAL A 643 1.21 -42.38 -26.26
CA VAL A 643 1.17 -41.31 -25.24
C VAL A 643 0.52 -40.02 -25.74
N PHE A 644 0.09 -39.97 -27.00
CA PHE A 644 -0.51 -38.78 -27.60
C PHE A 644 -1.79 -38.34 -26.86
N ASP A 645 -2.62 -39.29 -26.43
CA ASP A 645 -3.86 -38.97 -25.73
C ASP A 645 -3.60 -38.41 -24.31
N ASP A 646 -2.51 -38.83 -23.64
CA ASP A 646 -2.10 -38.24 -22.36
C ASP A 646 -1.65 -36.78 -22.54
N MET A 647 -0.98 -36.48 -23.66
CA MET A 647 -0.65 -35.09 -24.02
C MET A 647 -1.93 -34.26 -24.26
N LEU A 648 -2.95 -34.83 -24.90
CA LEU A 648 -4.21 -34.11 -25.10
C LEU A 648 -4.92 -33.74 -23.80
N LEU A 649 -4.76 -34.52 -22.72
CA LEU A 649 -5.27 -34.13 -21.40
C LEU A 649 -4.59 -32.85 -20.88
N HIS A 650 -3.29 -32.70 -21.13
CA HIS A 650 -2.57 -31.46 -20.83
C HIS A 650 -3.05 -30.29 -21.69
N VAL A 651 -3.30 -30.53 -22.98
CA VAL A 651 -3.88 -29.53 -23.89
C VAL A 651 -5.28 -29.09 -23.45
N ASP A 652 -6.14 -30.02 -23.05
CA ASP A 652 -7.49 -29.73 -22.56
C ASP A 652 -7.44 -28.86 -21.29
N GLY A 653 -6.54 -29.19 -20.35
CA GLY A 653 -6.34 -28.39 -19.14
C GLY A 653 -5.86 -26.97 -19.45
N TRP A 654 -4.84 -26.83 -20.30
CA TRP A 654 -4.34 -25.52 -20.73
C TRP A 654 -5.44 -24.69 -21.44
N LEU A 655 -6.15 -25.30 -22.38
CA LEU A 655 -7.23 -24.66 -23.14
C LEU A 655 -8.35 -24.18 -22.21
N CYS A 656 -8.75 -25.03 -21.25
CA CYS A 656 -9.75 -24.71 -20.26
C CYS A 656 -9.33 -23.48 -19.43
N GLU A 657 -8.07 -23.42 -18.99
CA GLU A 657 -7.58 -22.32 -18.17
C GLU A 657 -7.51 -20.99 -18.94
N ILE A 658 -6.97 -20.97 -20.17
CA ILE A 658 -6.89 -19.72 -20.96
C ILE A 658 -8.27 -19.24 -21.43
N LYS A 659 -9.23 -20.15 -21.61
CA LYS A 659 -10.62 -19.82 -21.93
C LYS A 659 -11.34 -19.24 -20.72
N ASP A 660 -11.17 -19.88 -19.56
CA ASP A 660 -11.96 -19.59 -18.37
C ASP A 660 -11.42 -18.42 -17.53
N VAL A 661 -10.15 -18.03 -17.70
CA VAL A 661 -9.56 -16.91 -16.95
C VAL A 661 -10.35 -15.62 -17.13
N GLN A 662 -10.48 -14.86 -16.04
CA GLN A 662 -11.11 -13.54 -16.05
C GLN A 662 -10.10 -12.51 -16.52
N ILE A 663 -10.50 -11.70 -17.50
CA ILE A 663 -9.73 -10.57 -18.03
C ILE A 663 -10.59 -9.32 -17.96
N ARG A 664 -9.98 -8.14 -18.02
CA ARG A 664 -10.73 -6.88 -18.13
C ARG A 664 -11.43 -6.78 -19.49
N ASP A 665 -12.71 -6.46 -19.49
CA ASP A 665 -13.54 -6.16 -20.67
C ASP A 665 -13.84 -4.66 -20.75
N GLY A 666 -12.84 -3.84 -20.47
CA GLY A 666 -12.91 -2.38 -20.51
C GLY A 666 -12.09 -1.73 -19.41
N LEU A 667 -12.36 -0.46 -19.17
CA LEU A 667 -11.80 0.34 -18.08
C LEU A 667 -12.94 0.92 -17.24
N HIS A 668 -12.68 1.14 -15.95
CA HIS A 668 -13.63 1.81 -15.07
C HIS A 668 -13.73 3.30 -15.40
N ILE A 669 -14.91 3.89 -15.24
CA ILE A 669 -15.13 5.34 -15.31
C ILE A 669 -15.67 5.78 -13.94
N LEU A 670 -15.04 6.77 -13.31
CA LEU A 670 -15.42 7.23 -11.97
C LEU A 670 -16.92 7.52 -11.86
N GLY A 671 -17.58 6.95 -10.85
CA GLY A 671 -19.01 7.14 -10.61
C GLY A 671 -19.94 6.37 -11.56
N GLN A 672 -19.40 5.58 -12.49
CA GLN A 672 -20.21 4.76 -13.39
C GLN A 672 -20.25 3.31 -12.89
N ALA A 673 -21.36 2.93 -12.25
CA ALA A 673 -21.60 1.54 -11.89
C ALA A 673 -21.81 0.67 -13.15
N PRO A 674 -21.30 -0.57 -13.20
CA PRO A 674 -21.58 -1.50 -14.30
C PRO A 674 -23.08 -1.75 -14.46
N ASP A 675 -23.55 -1.85 -15.70
CA ASP A 675 -24.93 -2.16 -16.04
C ASP A 675 -25.05 -3.28 -17.10
N GLY A 676 -26.27 -3.81 -17.26
CA GLY A 676 -26.57 -4.84 -18.27
C GLY A 676 -25.61 -6.03 -18.26
N ALA A 677 -24.96 -6.28 -19.39
CA ALA A 677 -24.03 -7.40 -19.54
C ALA A 677 -22.76 -7.24 -18.68
N ALA A 678 -22.25 -6.02 -18.50
CA ALA A 678 -21.07 -5.78 -17.66
C ALA A 678 -21.37 -6.04 -16.17
N GLU A 679 -22.56 -5.65 -15.69
CA GLU A 679 -23.02 -6.01 -14.33
C GLU A 679 -23.12 -7.53 -14.17
N LEU A 680 -23.70 -8.22 -15.16
CA LEU A 680 -23.83 -9.69 -15.14
C LEU A 680 -22.47 -10.38 -15.10
N ASP A 681 -21.55 -10.01 -15.98
CA ASP A 681 -20.22 -10.62 -16.11
C ASP A 681 -19.39 -10.38 -14.84
N LEU A 682 -19.45 -9.16 -14.28
CA LEU A 682 -18.73 -8.85 -13.04
C LEU A 682 -19.31 -9.58 -11.83
N VAL A 683 -20.64 -9.69 -11.71
CA VAL A 683 -21.26 -10.47 -10.64
C VAL A 683 -20.90 -11.95 -10.76
N LEU A 684 -20.86 -12.51 -11.98
CA LEU A 684 -20.40 -13.88 -12.21
C LEU A 684 -18.94 -14.07 -11.77
N ALA A 685 -18.06 -13.13 -12.11
CA ALA A 685 -16.66 -13.16 -11.70
C ALA A 685 -16.49 -13.16 -10.16
N ILE A 686 -17.24 -12.30 -9.45
CA ILE A 686 -17.23 -12.23 -7.98
C ILE A 686 -17.75 -13.51 -7.35
N LEU A 687 -18.88 -14.04 -7.85
CA LEU A 687 -19.51 -15.24 -7.30
C LEU A 687 -18.76 -16.53 -7.63
N ARG A 688 -17.75 -16.50 -8.49
CA ARG A 688 -16.93 -17.67 -8.81
C ARG A 688 -16.07 -18.13 -7.63
N ALA A 689 -15.56 -17.19 -6.83
CA ALA A 689 -14.73 -17.50 -5.67
C ALA A 689 -15.56 -17.96 -4.47
N ARG A 690 -14.95 -18.75 -3.57
CA ARG A 690 -15.48 -18.97 -2.22
C ARG A 690 -15.42 -17.66 -1.43
N GLN A 691 -16.50 -17.32 -0.75
CA GLN A 691 -16.62 -16.02 -0.08
C GLN A 691 -16.10 -16.13 1.36
N LEU A 692 -15.12 -15.27 1.70
CA LEU A 692 -14.76 -14.97 3.07
C LEU A 692 -15.52 -13.71 3.47
N PHE A 693 -16.57 -13.86 4.28
CA PHE A 693 -17.46 -12.76 4.64
C PHE A 693 -17.83 -12.84 6.13
N GLY A 694 -17.69 -11.75 6.88
CA GLY A 694 -17.87 -11.75 8.33
C GLY A 694 -16.85 -12.62 9.08
N GLY A 695 -15.70 -12.92 8.45
CA GLY A 695 -14.68 -13.83 8.98
C GLY A 695 -15.02 -15.32 8.85
N GLU A 696 -16.07 -15.68 8.11
CA GLU A 696 -16.52 -17.05 7.88
C GLU A 696 -16.52 -17.41 6.38
N GLN A 697 -16.34 -18.69 6.06
CA GLN A 697 -16.49 -19.23 4.69
C GLN A 697 -17.81 -20.00 4.57
N SER A 698 -18.93 -19.29 4.65
CA SER A 698 -20.27 -19.88 4.65
C SER A 698 -20.95 -19.89 3.28
N VAL A 699 -20.44 -19.13 2.31
CA VAL A 699 -20.99 -19.06 0.94
C VAL A 699 -19.94 -19.61 -0.05
N PRO A 700 -20.20 -20.76 -0.69
CA PRO A 700 -19.27 -21.35 -1.66
C PRO A 700 -19.26 -20.55 -2.97
N GLY A 701 -18.36 -20.91 -3.89
CA GLY A 701 -18.43 -20.41 -5.27
C GLY A 701 -19.70 -20.89 -5.98
N LEU A 702 -20.23 -20.10 -6.91
CA LEU A 702 -21.45 -20.44 -7.64
C LEU A 702 -21.31 -21.73 -8.44
N ARG A 703 -20.16 -21.94 -9.10
CA ARG A 703 -19.89 -23.17 -9.86
C ARG A 703 -19.62 -24.36 -8.95
N GLU A 704 -19.04 -24.13 -7.78
CA GLU A 704 -18.92 -25.16 -6.74
C GLU A 704 -20.29 -25.64 -6.25
N ALA A 705 -21.22 -24.72 -5.98
CA ALA A 705 -22.61 -25.04 -5.63
C ALA A 705 -23.38 -25.76 -6.76
N LEU A 706 -22.89 -25.68 -8.00
CA LEU A 706 -23.39 -26.43 -9.16
C LEU A 706 -22.71 -27.80 -9.33
N GLY A 707 -21.73 -28.14 -8.47
CA GLY A 707 -21.06 -29.43 -8.44
C GLY A 707 -19.67 -29.46 -9.09
N LEU A 708 -19.13 -28.31 -9.51
CA LEU A 708 -17.78 -28.24 -10.08
C LEU A 708 -16.72 -28.28 -8.97
N VAL A 709 -15.68 -29.10 -9.15
CA VAL A 709 -14.51 -29.05 -8.28
C VAL A 709 -13.56 -27.97 -8.79
N GLU A 710 -13.41 -26.92 -8.01
CA GLU A 710 -12.69 -25.71 -8.36
C GLU A 710 -11.23 -25.75 -7.83
N ASP A 711 -10.56 -26.89 -7.91
CA ASP A 711 -9.16 -27.09 -7.50
C ASP A 711 -8.19 -27.17 -8.70
N GLY A 712 -8.71 -27.05 -9.92
CA GLY A 712 -7.95 -27.18 -11.17
C GLY A 712 -7.98 -28.58 -11.80
N SER A 713 -8.65 -29.56 -11.18
CA SER A 713 -8.76 -30.94 -11.70
C SER A 713 -9.98 -31.20 -12.60
N ALA A 714 -10.92 -30.26 -12.67
CA ALA A 714 -12.16 -30.44 -13.43
C ALA A 714 -11.93 -30.51 -14.95
N GLU A 715 -12.68 -31.39 -15.62
CA GLU A 715 -12.66 -31.53 -17.07
C GLU A 715 -13.26 -30.30 -17.79
N ARG A 716 -12.69 -29.94 -18.95
CA ARG A 716 -13.09 -28.75 -19.73
C ARG A 716 -14.59 -28.68 -20.01
N GLU A 717 -15.20 -29.77 -20.47
CA GLU A 717 -16.63 -29.82 -20.78
C GLU A 717 -17.51 -29.54 -19.54
N ALA A 718 -17.09 -30.02 -18.37
CA ALA A 718 -17.81 -29.79 -17.11
C ALA A 718 -17.70 -28.32 -16.66
N VAL A 719 -16.52 -27.70 -16.84
CA VAL A 719 -16.32 -26.27 -16.55
C VAL A 719 -17.24 -25.40 -17.42
N ASP A 720 -17.31 -25.67 -18.73
CA ASP A 720 -18.17 -24.91 -19.65
C ASP A 720 -19.66 -25.10 -19.37
N ALA A 721 -20.08 -26.32 -19.03
CA ALA A 721 -21.47 -26.59 -18.64
C ALA A 721 -21.85 -25.85 -17.35
N ALA A 722 -20.98 -25.88 -16.33
CA ALA A 722 -21.19 -25.18 -15.07
C ALA A 722 -21.20 -23.65 -15.25
N GLU A 723 -20.30 -23.09 -16.06
CA GLU A 723 -20.28 -21.66 -16.39
C GLU A 723 -21.55 -21.23 -17.12
N SER A 724 -21.99 -21.99 -18.12
CA SER A 724 -23.22 -21.70 -18.87
C SER A 724 -24.45 -21.71 -17.96
N GLN A 725 -24.54 -22.69 -17.05
CA GLN A 725 -25.62 -22.78 -16.08
C GLN A 725 -25.56 -21.65 -15.05
N ALA A 726 -24.37 -21.32 -14.53
CA ALA A 726 -24.15 -20.19 -13.63
C ALA A 726 -24.62 -18.88 -14.28
N ARG A 727 -24.22 -18.62 -15.52
CA ARG A 727 -24.65 -17.46 -16.30
C ARG A 727 -26.17 -17.39 -16.44
N GLU A 728 -26.83 -18.50 -16.78
CA GLU A 728 -28.29 -18.55 -16.91
C GLU A 728 -28.99 -18.19 -15.58
N LEU A 729 -28.48 -18.70 -14.46
CA LEU A 729 -29.05 -18.44 -13.13
C LEU A 729 -28.89 -16.97 -12.71
N VAL A 730 -27.70 -16.39 -12.89
CA VAL A 730 -27.46 -14.98 -12.55
C VAL A 730 -28.23 -14.06 -13.49
N ALA A 731 -28.34 -14.39 -14.78
CA ALA A 731 -29.17 -13.63 -15.72
C ALA A 731 -30.66 -13.62 -15.31
N LYS A 732 -31.22 -14.77 -14.91
CA LYS A 732 -32.61 -14.83 -14.37
C LYS A 732 -32.78 -13.98 -13.11
N LEU A 733 -31.76 -13.94 -12.25
CA LEU A 733 -31.78 -13.09 -11.05
C LEU A 733 -31.73 -11.60 -11.42
N GLN A 734 -30.87 -11.22 -12.37
CA GLN A 734 -30.80 -9.86 -12.91
C GLN A 734 -32.12 -9.43 -13.56
N GLU A 735 -32.74 -10.28 -14.38
CA GLU A 735 -34.05 -10.03 -15.02
C GLU A 735 -35.17 -9.81 -13.99
N SER A 736 -35.05 -10.40 -12.79
CA SER A 736 -35.98 -10.18 -11.69
C SER A 736 -35.77 -8.84 -10.98
N GLY A 737 -34.73 -8.07 -11.34
CA GLY A 737 -34.32 -6.86 -10.64
C GLY A 737 -33.41 -7.11 -9.44
N TRP A 738 -32.75 -8.28 -9.38
CA TRP A 738 -31.96 -8.73 -8.22
C TRP A 738 -32.78 -8.92 -6.94
N GLU A 739 -34.02 -9.38 -7.07
CA GLU A 739 -34.90 -9.59 -5.93
C GLU A 739 -34.56 -10.90 -5.20
N ALA A 740 -34.09 -10.82 -3.95
CA ALA A 740 -33.77 -12.00 -3.14
C ALA A 740 -34.96 -12.98 -2.97
N ALA A 741 -36.19 -12.46 -3.02
CA ALA A 741 -37.42 -13.26 -2.98
C ALA A 741 -37.70 -14.04 -4.28
N ALA A 742 -37.03 -13.71 -5.39
CA ALA A 742 -37.15 -14.43 -6.65
C ALA A 742 -36.32 -15.72 -6.69
N VAL A 743 -35.30 -15.85 -5.82
CA VAL A 743 -34.34 -16.95 -5.83
C VAL A 743 -35.01 -18.33 -5.73
N ASP A 744 -36.00 -18.49 -4.86
CA ASP A 744 -36.76 -19.74 -4.69
C ASP A 744 -37.57 -20.15 -5.94
N ARG A 745 -37.74 -19.25 -6.91
CA ARG A 745 -38.36 -19.54 -8.22
C ARG A 745 -37.33 -19.83 -9.31
N ILE A 746 -36.06 -19.45 -9.08
CA ILE A 746 -34.97 -19.60 -10.05
C ILE A 746 -34.31 -20.98 -9.90
N THR A 747 -34.15 -21.45 -8.66
CA THR A 747 -33.48 -22.73 -8.37
C THR A 747 -34.07 -23.40 -7.12
N ASP A 748 -34.18 -24.73 -7.18
CA ASP A 748 -34.52 -25.57 -6.03
C ASP A 748 -33.26 -26.09 -5.29
N ASN A 749 -32.04 -25.80 -5.81
CA ASN A 749 -30.79 -26.20 -5.15
C ASN A 749 -30.49 -25.22 -3.99
N PRO A 750 -30.41 -25.68 -2.74
CA PRO A 750 -30.24 -24.82 -1.57
C PRO A 750 -28.89 -24.10 -1.51
N GLU A 751 -27.81 -24.70 -2.01
CA GLU A 751 -26.49 -24.07 -2.04
C GLU A 751 -26.46 -22.95 -3.08
N VAL A 752 -26.96 -23.23 -4.29
CA VAL A 752 -27.11 -22.22 -5.35
C VAL A 752 -28.03 -21.08 -4.88
N ALA A 753 -29.15 -21.41 -4.22
CA ALA A 753 -30.05 -20.41 -3.66
C ALA A 753 -29.37 -19.53 -2.60
N THR A 754 -28.43 -20.08 -1.83
CA THR A 754 -27.64 -19.31 -0.85
C THR A 754 -26.73 -18.31 -1.56
N VAL A 755 -26.00 -18.73 -2.59
CA VAL A 755 -25.12 -17.87 -3.39
C VAL A 755 -25.92 -16.78 -4.12
N LEU A 756 -27.04 -17.12 -4.75
CA LEU A 756 -27.89 -16.15 -5.45
C LEU A 756 -28.56 -15.14 -4.48
N ARG A 757 -28.94 -15.56 -3.27
CA ARG A 757 -29.40 -14.61 -2.24
C ARG A 757 -28.28 -13.68 -1.81
N PHE A 758 -27.08 -14.19 -1.56
CA PHE A 758 -25.91 -13.38 -1.23
C PHE A 758 -25.60 -12.35 -2.34
N ALA A 759 -25.71 -12.75 -3.62
CA ALA A 759 -25.57 -11.83 -4.74
C ALA A 759 -26.58 -10.67 -4.67
N ALA A 760 -27.85 -10.99 -4.42
CA ALA A 760 -28.94 -10.01 -4.34
C ALA A 760 -28.87 -9.11 -3.09
N THR A 761 -28.39 -9.62 -1.95
CA THR A 761 -28.40 -8.88 -0.68
C THR A 761 -27.10 -8.14 -0.38
N GLU A 762 -25.96 -8.64 -0.84
CA GLU A 762 -24.64 -8.07 -0.54
C GLU A 762 -23.95 -7.55 -1.81
N VAL A 763 -23.70 -8.41 -2.80
CA VAL A 763 -22.84 -8.05 -3.94
C VAL A 763 -23.44 -6.90 -4.76
N VAL A 764 -24.68 -7.04 -5.23
CA VAL A 764 -25.30 -6.06 -6.14
C VAL A 764 -25.59 -4.72 -5.46
N PRO A 765 -26.14 -4.65 -4.23
CA PRO A 765 -26.33 -3.37 -3.55
C PRO A 765 -25.01 -2.63 -3.34
N ARG A 766 -23.94 -3.34 -2.95
CA ARG A 766 -22.61 -2.74 -2.76
C ARG A 766 -21.98 -2.32 -4.09
N LEU A 767 -22.16 -3.10 -5.16
CA LEU A 767 -21.68 -2.78 -6.50
C LEU A 767 -22.37 -1.54 -7.08
N ARG A 768 -23.70 -1.45 -6.98
CA ARG A 768 -24.46 -0.28 -7.50
C ARG A 768 -24.15 1.02 -6.78
N ALA A 769 -23.71 0.92 -5.52
CA ALA A 769 -23.24 2.07 -4.75
C ALA A 769 -21.93 2.67 -5.29
N THR A 770 -21.25 2.06 -6.27
CA THR A 770 -20.16 2.69 -7.06
C THR A 770 -20.55 4.03 -7.67
N SER A 771 -21.84 4.24 -7.94
CA SER A 771 -22.36 5.54 -8.41
C SER A 771 -22.04 6.73 -7.49
N ARG A 772 -21.70 6.49 -6.23
CA ARG A 772 -21.35 7.54 -5.25
C ARG A 772 -19.90 8.03 -5.30
N GLU A 773 -19.03 7.43 -6.12
CA GLU A 773 -17.59 7.77 -6.12
C GLU A 773 -17.34 9.27 -6.35
N ILE A 774 -17.99 9.85 -7.36
CA ILE A 774 -17.87 11.30 -7.63
C ILE A 774 -18.50 12.13 -6.51
N ASP A 775 -19.63 11.72 -5.95
CA ASP A 775 -20.27 12.41 -4.82
C ASP A 775 -19.33 12.46 -3.60
N GLN A 776 -18.57 11.40 -3.36
CA GLN A 776 -17.58 11.32 -2.28
C GLN A 776 -16.37 12.21 -2.56
N ILE A 777 -15.92 12.33 -3.82
CA ILE A 777 -14.91 13.32 -4.20
C ILE A 777 -15.43 14.72 -3.89
N LEU A 778 -16.64 15.08 -4.34
CA LEU A 778 -17.24 16.40 -4.07
C LEU A 778 -17.41 16.66 -2.58
N HIS A 779 -17.78 15.64 -1.80
CA HIS A 779 -17.87 15.71 -0.34
C HIS A 779 -16.51 15.99 0.30
N ALA A 780 -15.44 15.33 -0.16
CA ALA A 780 -14.07 15.59 0.28
C ALA A 780 -13.61 17.02 -0.09
N LEU A 781 -13.92 17.50 -1.30
CA LEU A 781 -13.66 18.88 -1.71
C LEU A 781 -14.44 19.88 -0.85
N GLY A 782 -15.56 19.47 -0.25
CA GLY A 782 -16.35 20.22 0.73
C GLY A 782 -15.81 20.19 2.15
N GLY A 783 -14.73 19.44 2.43
CA GLY A 783 -14.20 19.25 3.78
C GLY A 783 -15.05 18.30 4.63
N GLY A 784 -15.81 17.39 4.03
CA GLY A 784 -16.58 16.37 4.73
C GLY A 784 -15.75 15.16 5.17
N PHE A 785 -16.34 14.33 6.03
CA PHE A 785 -15.71 13.08 6.47
C PHE A 785 -15.92 11.96 5.43
N ILE A 786 -14.84 11.41 4.89
CA ILE A 786 -14.91 10.25 4.00
C ILE A 786 -14.82 8.97 4.80
N ALA A 787 -15.90 8.18 4.76
CA ALA A 787 -15.97 6.90 5.43
C ALA A 787 -14.87 5.96 4.93
N ALA A 788 -14.26 5.23 5.87
CA ALA A 788 -13.25 4.22 5.57
C ALA A 788 -13.90 2.87 5.24
N GLY A 789 -13.09 1.96 4.72
CA GLY A 789 -13.49 0.57 4.50
C GLY A 789 -12.31 -0.32 4.13
N PRO A 790 -12.48 -1.65 4.10
CA PRO A 790 -11.43 -2.54 3.66
C PRO A 790 -11.07 -2.35 2.19
N SER A 791 -9.81 -2.63 1.86
CA SER A 791 -9.27 -2.70 0.49
C SER A 791 -8.88 -4.13 0.10
N GLY A 792 -8.92 -4.46 -1.19
CA GLY A 792 -8.56 -5.78 -1.71
C GLY A 792 -9.30 -6.12 -3.00
N SER A 793 -9.07 -7.31 -3.55
CA SER A 793 -9.79 -7.77 -4.76
C SER A 793 -11.17 -8.32 -4.40
N PRO A 794 -12.27 -7.75 -4.95
CA PRO A 794 -13.60 -8.35 -4.79
C PRO A 794 -13.72 -9.70 -5.52
N LEU A 795 -12.80 -10.03 -6.44
CA LEU A 795 -12.77 -11.31 -7.16
C LEU A 795 -12.15 -12.45 -6.34
N ARG A 796 -11.49 -12.13 -5.21
CA ARG A 796 -10.88 -13.11 -4.32
C ARG A 796 -11.79 -13.51 -3.15
N GLY A 797 -13.10 -13.36 -3.33
CA GLY A 797 -14.11 -13.68 -2.31
C GLY A 797 -14.21 -12.67 -1.17
N LEU A 798 -13.74 -11.43 -1.38
CA LEU A 798 -13.66 -10.37 -0.36
C LEU A 798 -14.69 -9.26 -0.62
N VAL A 799 -15.99 -9.60 -0.59
CA VAL A 799 -17.07 -8.66 -1.00
C VAL A 799 -17.19 -7.41 -0.13
N ASN A 800 -16.72 -7.41 1.12
CA ASN A 800 -16.77 -6.24 2.00
C ASN A 800 -15.80 -5.10 1.60
N VAL A 801 -14.92 -5.32 0.61
CA VAL A 801 -14.19 -4.23 -0.08
C VAL A 801 -15.11 -3.37 -0.95
N LEU A 802 -16.34 -3.81 -1.19
CA LEU A 802 -17.43 -3.00 -1.73
C LEU A 802 -18.34 -2.52 -0.59
N PRO A 803 -18.99 -1.36 -0.70
CA PRO A 803 -19.01 -0.44 -1.84
C PRO A 803 -17.75 0.43 -1.97
N THR A 804 -17.42 0.85 -3.19
CA THR A 804 -16.34 1.84 -3.46
C THR A 804 -16.79 3.27 -3.10
N GLY A 805 -15.95 4.29 -3.27
CA GLY A 805 -16.16 5.65 -2.78
C GLY A 805 -15.74 5.84 -1.31
N ARG A 806 -14.74 5.10 -0.83
CA ARG A 806 -14.27 5.12 0.57
C ARG A 806 -12.80 5.49 0.69
N ASN A 807 -12.41 6.03 1.84
CA ASN A 807 -11.01 6.27 2.19
C ASN A 807 -10.42 5.00 2.81
N PHE A 808 -10.13 3.99 1.99
CA PHE A 808 -9.84 2.63 2.47
C PHE A 808 -8.71 2.56 3.50
N TYR A 809 -8.71 1.49 4.29
CA TYR A 809 -7.61 1.00 5.11
C TYR A 809 -7.19 -0.40 4.66
N SER A 810 -6.02 -0.85 5.11
CA SER A 810 -5.45 -2.14 4.72
C SER A 810 -5.63 -3.21 5.81
N VAL A 811 -4.59 -3.55 6.56
CA VAL A 811 -4.54 -4.67 7.52
C VAL A 811 -3.85 -4.26 8.82
N ASP A 812 -4.04 -5.02 9.91
CA ASP A 812 -3.14 -4.94 11.07
C ASP A 812 -1.78 -5.54 10.67
N PRO A 813 -0.70 -4.75 10.56
CA PRO A 813 0.60 -5.25 10.09
C PRO A 813 1.25 -6.25 11.06
N LYS A 814 0.71 -6.42 12.28
CA LYS A 814 1.16 -7.43 13.26
C LYS A 814 0.38 -8.74 13.17
N ALA A 815 -0.65 -8.81 12.35
CA ALA A 815 -1.50 -9.99 12.16
C ALA A 815 -1.26 -10.71 10.83
N VAL A 816 -0.13 -10.43 10.17
CA VAL A 816 0.31 -11.10 8.94
C VAL A 816 1.55 -11.96 9.20
N PRO A 817 1.64 -13.20 8.66
CA PRO A 817 0.60 -13.87 7.90
C PRO A 817 -0.59 -14.31 8.79
N SER A 818 -1.81 -14.28 8.23
CA SER A 818 -2.97 -14.89 8.87
C SER A 818 -2.90 -16.43 8.83
N LYS A 819 -3.78 -17.13 9.57
CA LYS A 819 -3.86 -18.60 9.50
C LYS A 819 -4.26 -19.10 8.10
N LEU A 820 -5.16 -18.39 7.40
CA LEU A 820 -5.55 -18.72 6.02
C LEU A 820 -4.38 -18.48 5.05
N ALA A 821 -3.68 -17.35 5.21
CA ALA A 821 -2.50 -17.05 4.40
C ALA A 821 -1.36 -18.07 4.63
N TRP A 822 -1.24 -18.60 5.85
CA TRP A 822 -0.32 -19.70 6.15
C TRP A 822 -0.64 -20.96 5.33
N GLU A 823 -1.91 -21.37 5.26
CA GLU A 823 -2.33 -22.53 4.47
C GLU A 823 -2.02 -22.33 2.98
N THR A 824 -2.34 -21.15 2.43
CA THR A 824 -2.03 -20.82 1.03
C THR A 824 -0.53 -20.75 0.77
N GLY A 825 0.26 -20.11 1.64
CA GLY A 825 1.71 -20.03 1.50
C GLY A 825 2.42 -21.39 1.58
N VAL A 826 1.91 -22.32 2.40
CA VAL A 826 2.38 -23.72 2.39
C VAL A 826 2.08 -24.39 1.05
N ALA A 827 0.86 -24.26 0.54
CA ALA A 827 0.48 -24.82 -0.77
C ALA A 827 1.34 -24.25 -1.91
N MET A 828 1.69 -22.96 -1.85
CA MET A 828 2.58 -22.31 -2.83
C MET A 828 3.99 -22.88 -2.76
N ALA A 829 4.56 -22.98 -1.55
CA ALA A 829 5.89 -23.55 -1.35
C ALA A 829 5.94 -25.00 -1.86
N ASP A 830 4.96 -25.82 -1.52
CA ASP A 830 4.91 -27.22 -1.96
C ASP A 830 4.74 -27.33 -3.48
N SER A 831 3.84 -26.54 -4.09
CA SER A 831 3.64 -26.51 -5.54
C SER A 831 4.92 -26.09 -6.30
N LEU A 832 5.64 -25.08 -5.80
CA LEU A 832 6.92 -24.64 -6.37
C LEU A 832 7.98 -25.75 -6.30
N LEU A 833 8.12 -26.40 -5.14
CA LEU A 833 9.12 -27.44 -4.94
C LEU A 833 8.80 -28.71 -5.73
N GLU A 834 7.53 -29.08 -5.84
CA GLU A 834 7.09 -30.21 -6.66
C GLU A 834 7.33 -29.96 -8.15
N ARG A 835 7.03 -28.74 -8.63
CA ARG A 835 7.34 -28.34 -10.01
C ARG A 835 8.83 -28.43 -10.29
N TYR A 836 9.67 -27.82 -9.46
CA TYR A 836 11.12 -27.88 -9.63
C TYR A 836 11.68 -29.31 -9.58
N ARG A 837 11.16 -30.15 -8.68
CA ARG A 837 11.61 -31.53 -8.55
C ARG A 837 11.20 -32.37 -9.76
N SER A 838 10.05 -32.09 -10.37
CA SER A 838 9.61 -32.73 -11.61
C SER A 838 10.53 -32.33 -12.77
N ASP A 839 10.87 -31.05 -12.87
CA ASP A 839 11.71 -30.53 -13.95
C ASP A 839 13.19 -30.97 -13.84
N TYR A 840 13.73 -31.07 -12.61
CA TYR A 840 15.18 -31.25 -12.39
C TYR A 840 15.57 -32.49 -11.55
N GLY A 841 14.62 -33.26 -11.03
CA GLY A 841 14.86 -34.49 -10.26
C GLY A 841 15.47 -34.30 -8.86
N ARG A 842 15.57 -33.06 -8.38
CA ARG A 842 16.18 -32.69 -7.09
C ARG A 842 15.49 -31.46 -6.50
N TRP A 843 15.74 -31.17 -5.22
CA TRP A 843 15.29 -29.93 -4.58
C TRP A 843 16.12 -28.73 -5.03
N PRO A 844 15.54 -27.51 -5.09
CA PRO A 844 16.33 -26.30 -5.28
C PRO A 844 17.11 -25.99 -4.00
N GLU A 845 18.38 -25.64 -4.12
CA GLU A 845 19.19 -25.28 -2.94
C GLU A 845 18.81 -23.90 -2.40
N SER A 846 18.38 -22.99 -3.29
CA SER A 846 17.83 -21.69 -2.90
C SER A 846 16.74 -21.19 -3.85
N VAL A 847 15.73 -20.51 -3.28
CA VAL A 847 14.67 -19.79 -3.99
C VAL A 847 14.85 -18.29 -3.75
N GLY A 848 14.82 -17.50 -4.82
CA GLY A 848 14.72 -16.05 -4.78
C GLY A 848 13.27 -15.62 -4.93
N LEU A 849 12.71 -14.90 -3.95
CA LEU A 849 11.31 -14.46 -3.99
C LEU A 849 11.21 -12.94 -3.87
N SER A 850 10.44 -12.32 -4.77
CA SER A 850 10.09 -10.90 -4.68
C SER A 850 8.79 -10.69 -3.92
N VAL A 851 8.81 -9.88 -2.86
CA VAL A 851 7.70 -9.70 -1.92
C VAL A 851 7.25 -8.23 -1.87
N TRP A 852 5.95 -8.01 -2.07
CA TRP A 852 5.36 -6.67 -2.18
C TRP A 852 4.38 -6.37 -1.04
N GLY A 853 4.33 -5.11 -0.59
CA GLY A 853 3.40 -4.70 0.46
C GLY A 853 1.94 -4.79 0.01
N THR A 854 1.66 -4.47 -1.26
CA THR A 854 0.30 -4.57 -1.83
C THR A 854 -0.20 -6.02 -1.83
N SER A 855 0.66 -6.99 -2.18
CA SER A 855 0.38 -8.44 -2.10
C SER A 855 0.06 -8.90 -0.68
N ALA A 856 0.86 -8.48 0.32
CA ALA A 856 0.62 -8.81 1.72
C ALA A 856 -0.70 -8.22 2.25
N MET A 857 -1.12 -7.05 1.76
CA MET A 857 -2.39 -6.43 2.13
C MET A 857 -3.60 -7.11 1.47
N ARG A 858 -3.50 -7.54 0.20
CA ARG A 858 -4.58 -8.27 -0.51
C ARG A 858 -4.82 -9.66 0.06
N THR A 859 -3.77 -10.34 0.50
CA THR A 859 -3.80 -11.76 0.87
C THR A 859 -3.70 -12.01 2.37
N ALA A 860 -3.43 -10.97 3.16
CA ALA A 860 -3.02 -11.10 4.56
C ALA A 860 -1.73 -11.94 4.76
N GLY A 861 -0.87 -12.03 3.73
CA GLY A 861 0.52 -12.46 3.86
C GLY A 861 0.92 -13.78 3.21
N ASP A 862 0.36 -14.15 2.05
CA ASP A 862 0.68 -15.42 1.37
C ASP A 862 2.19 -15.55 1.08
N ASP A 863 2.81 -14.52 0.48
CA ASP A 863 4.26 -14.48 0.20
C ASP A 863 5.11 -14.67 1.46
N ILE A 864 4.66 -14.09 2.59
CA ILE A 864 5.36 -14.17 3.88
C ILE A 864 5.31 -15.62 4.38
N ALA A 865 4.14 -16.25 4.29
CA ALA A 865 3.95 -17.64 4.65
C ALA A 865 4.74 -18.59 3.74
N GLU A 866 4.83 -18.32 2.45
CA GLU A 866 5.64 -19.11 1.51
C GLU A 866 7.12 -19.13 1.91
N VAL A 867 7.70 -17.97 2.24
CA VAL A 867 9.10 -17.89 2.74
C VAL A 867 9.26 -18.74 4.01
N LEU A 868 8.35 -18.59 4.98
CA LEU A 868 8.39 -19.32 6.24
C LEU A 868 8.25 -20.84 6.02
N ALA A 869 7.37 -21.27 5.10
CA ALA A 869 7.16 -22.66 4.74
C ALA A 869 8.39 -23.27 4.05
N LEU A 870 9.04 -22.54 3.13
CA LEU A 870 10.29 -22.99 2.48
C LEU A 870 11.41 -23.24 3.51
N LEU A 871 11.56 -22.33 4.48
CA LEU A 871 12.50 -22.46 5.60
C LEU A 871 12.11 -23.57 6.61
N GLY A 872 10.84 -24.00 6.60
CA GLY A 872 10.29 -24.94 7.57
C GLY A 872 10.08 -24.32 8.95
N VAL A 873 9.53 -23.11 9.00
CA VAL A 873 9.23 -22.37 10.23
C VAL A 873 7.74 -22.03 10.26
N ARG A 874 7.06 -22.35 11.35
CA ARG A 874 5.64 -22.08 11.58
C ARG A 874 5.47 -20.79 12.38
N PRO A 875 4.60 -19.85 11.95
CA PRO A 875 4.21 -18.72 12.79
C PRO A 875 3.36 -19.16 13.98
N VAL A 876 3.47 -18.44 15.09
CA VAL A 876 2.68 -18.65 16.31
C VAL A 876 1.77 -17.44 16.52
N TRP A 877 0.47 -17.68 16.65
CA TRP A 877 -0.54 -16.63 16.82
C TRP A 877 -1.05 -16.53 18.26
N ASP A 878 -1.35 -15.32 18.69
CA ASP A 878 -2.25 -15.08 19.82
C ASP A 878 -3.70 -15.15 19.33
N ASP A 879 -4.48 -16.09 19.85
CA ASP A 879 -5.84 -16.35 19.35
C ASP A 879 -6.82 -15.18 19.60
N ALA A 880 -6.58 -14.35 20.63
CA ALA A 880 -7.45 -13.23 20.96
C ALA A 880 -7.27 -12.04 20.01
N SER A 881 -6.02 -11.64 19.76
CA SER A 881 -5.70 -10.52 18.86
C SER A 881 -5.49 -10.93 17.41
N ARG A 882 -5.33 -12.23 17.14
CA ARG A 882 -4.90 -12.82 15.86
C ARG A 882 -3.50 -12.40 15.40
N ARG A 883 -2.73 -11.72 16.26
CA ARG A 883 -1.36 -11.27 15.94
C ARG A 883 -0.38 -12.41 15.97
N VAL A 884 0.65 -12.32 15.13
CA VAL A 884 1.81 -13.21 15.18
C VAL A 884 2.70 -12.76 16.34
N VAL A 885 2.98 -13.69 17.27
CA VAL A 885 3.71 -13.42 18.52
C VAL A 885 4.99 -14.24 18.65
N GLY A 886 5.22 -15.22 17.77
CA GLY A 886 6.41 -16.05 17.79
C GLY A 886 6.58 -16.88 16.53
N LEU A 887 7.67 -17.65 16.51
CA LEU A 887 8.05 -18.57 15.44
C LEU A 887 8.49 -19.90 16.05
N GLU A 888 8.14 -21.01 15.41
CA GLU A 888 8.53 -22.36 15.82
C GLU A 888 9.13 -23.11 14.62
N PRO A 889 10.35 -23.67 14.72
CA PRO A 889 10.91 -24.45 13.63
C PRO A 889 10.20 -25.81 13.55
N ILE A 890 9.68 -26.14 12.37
CA ILE A 890 9.08 -27.45 12.08
C ILE A 890 10.19 -28.50 12.06
N SER A 891 10.00 -29.64 12.72
CA SER A 891 10.99 -30.72 12.74
C SER A 891 11.20 -31.32 11.34
N LEU A 892 12.39 -31.84 11.02
CA LEU A 892 12.65 -32.45 9.70
C LEU A 892 11.74 -33.65 9.40
N ASP A 893 11.37 -34.41 10.44
CA ASP A 893 10.43 -35.55 10.31
C ASP A 893 9.03 -35.08 9.88
N GLU A 894 8.58 -33.93 10.39
CA GLU A 894 7.31 -33.31 9.98
C GLU A 894 7.43 -32.59 8.64
N LEU A 895 8.55 -31.92 8.39
CA LEU A 895 8.81 -31.17 7.15
C LEU A 895 8.91 -32.10 5.94
N GLY A 896 9.46 -33.32 6.11
CA GLY A 896 9.53 -34.36 5.06
C GLY A 896 10.48 -34.05 3.90
N ARG A 897 11.24 -32.95 3.98
CA ARG A 897 12.20 -32.47 2.99
C ARG A 897 13.27 -31.59 3.65
N PRO A 898 14.36 -31.22 2.94
CA PRO A 898 15.31 -30.23 3.43
C PRO A 898 14.66 -28.85 3.64
N ARG A 899 15.27 -28.05 4.52
CA ARG A 899 15.01 -26.61 4.61
C ARG A 899 15.66 -25.92 3.41
N ILE A 900 14.85 -25.19 2.65
CA ILE A 900 15.27 -24.52 1.42
C ILE A 900 15.77 -23.12 1.77
N ASP A 901 16.92 -22.71 1.25
CA ASP A 901 17.42 -21.35 1.49
C ASP A 901 16.64 -20.31 0.69
N VAL A 902 16.30 -19.17 1.30
CA VAL A 902 15.43 -18.18 0.65
C VAL A 902 16.12 -16.83 0.63
N THR A 903 16.25 -16.25 -0.57
CA THR A 903 16.68 -14.86 -0.74
C THR A 903 15.44 -14.01 -1.05
N VAL A 904 15.14 -13.03 -0.20
CA VAL A 904 13.94 -12.22 -0.30
C VAL A 904 14.28 -10.84 -0.83
N ARG A 905 13.65 -10.43 -1.93
CA ARG A 905 13.65 -9.03 -2.40
C ARG A 905 12.36 -8.36 -1.95
N ILE A 906 12.43 -7.51 -0.92
CA ILE A 906 11.31 -6.67 -0.49
C ILE A 906 11.26 -5.37 -1.30
N SER A 907 10.05 -4.92 -1.63
CA SER A 907 9.84 -3.55 -2.14
C SER A 907 10.08 -2.49 -1.05
N GLY A 908 10.35 -1.25 -1.44
CA GLY A 908 10.47 -0.12 -0.50
C GLY A 908 9.21 0.08 0.35
N PHE A 909 8.02 -0.08 -0.25
CA PHE A 909 6.77 0.02 0.51
C PHE A 909 6.57 -1.15 1.50
N PHE A 910 7.01 -2.37 1.16
CA PHE A 910 6.95 -3.49 2.11
C PHE A 910 7.77 -3.21 3.37
N ARG A 911 8.97 -2.63 3.22
CA ARG A 911 9.80 -2.15 4.35
C ARG A 911 9.01 -1.18 5.23
N ASP A 912 8.37 -0.17 4.63
CA ASP A 912 7.68 0.90 5.35
C ASP A 912 6.44 0.39 6.11
N ALA A 913 5.65 -0.48 5.49
CA ALA A 913 4.37 -0.93 6.03
C ALA A 913 4.48 -2.15 6.94
N PHE A 914 5.48 -3.01 6.74
CA PHE A 914 5.63 -4.28 7.45
C PHE A 914 7.01 -4.48 8.11
N PRO A 915 7.53 -3.51 8.90
CA PRO A 915 8.85 -3.65 9.53
C PRO A 915 8.91 -4.82 10.54
N HIS A 916 7.78 -5.16 11.16
CA HIS A 916 7.66 -6.34 12.01
C HIS A 916 7.90 -7.65 11.24
N VAL A 917 7.43 -7.73 10.00
CA VAL A 917 7.58 -8.92 9.15
C VAL A 917 9.01 -9.04 8.64
N VAL A 918 9.63 -7.92 8.25
CA VAL A 918 11.06 -7.91 7.89
C VAL A 918 11.90 -8.51 9.02
N THR A 919 11.63 -8.09 10.27
CA THR A 919 12.29 -8.65 11.46
C THR A 919 11.96 -10.14 11.65
N MET A 920 10.69 -10.53 11.47
CA MET A 920 10.22 -11.91 11.61
C MET A 920 10.91 -12.86 10.61
N LEU A 921 11.03 -12.47 9.34
CA LEU A 921 11.70 -13.27 8.32
C LEU A 921 13.21 -13.40 8.62
N ASP A 922 13.85 -12.35 9.12
CA ASP A 922 15.26 -12.39 9.52
C ASP A 922 15.48 -13.30 10.74
N ASP A 923 14.55 -13.27 11.69
CA ASP A 923 14.55 -14.17 12.85
C ASP A 923 14.38 -15.63 12.42
N ALA A 924 13.49 -15.91 11.45
CA ALA A 924 13.28 -17.25 10.91
C ALA A 924 14.55 -17.80 10.22
N VAL A 925 15.22 -16.98 9.41
CA VAL A 925 16.48 -17.37 8.73
C VAL A 925 17.58 -17.67 9.76
N GLN A 926 17.80 -16.78 10.73
CA GLN A 926 18.80 -17.00 11.78
C GLN A 926 18.49 -18.23 12.64
N LEU A 927 17.21 -18.44 12.97
CA LEU A 927 16.75 -19.59 13.73
C LEU A 927 17.16 -20.90 13.03
N VAL A 928 16.81 -21.07 11.75
CA VAL A 928 17.11 -22.31 11.03
C VAL A 928 18.58 -22.46 10.65
N ALA A 929 19.31 -21.36 10.42
CA ALA A 929 20.76 -21.42 10.25
C ALA A 929 21.49 -21.92 11.51
N GLY A 930 20.92 -21.63 12.69
CA GLY A 930 21.44 -22.00 14.00
C GLY A 930 21.17 -23.44 14.43
N LEU A 931 20.22 -24.15 13.81
CA LEU A 931 19.87 -25.54 14.16
C LEU A 931 21.02 -26.51 13.86
N ASP A 932 21.19 -27.54 14.69
CA ASP A 932 22.23 -28.57 14.48
C ASP A 932 21.74 -29.68 13.54
N GLU A 933 21.61 -29.32 12.26
CA GLU A 933 21.15 -30.21 11.18
C GLU A 933 22.27 -30.41 10.13
N SER A 934 22.17 -31.49 9.35
CA SER A 934 23.14 -31.79 8.30
C SER A 934 23.03 -30.80 7.13
N ALA A 935 24.08 -30.68 6.31
CA ALA A 935 24.06 -29.81 5.14
C ALA A 935 23.07 -30.29 4.05
N GLU A 936 22.76 -31.59 4.00
CA GLU A 936 21.79 -32.16 3.04
C GLU A 936 20.34 -31.89 3.47
N ASP A 937 20.11 -31.70 4.77
CA ASP A 937 18.78 -31.45 5.35
C ASP A 937 18.49 -29.95 5.56
N ASN A 938 19.51 -29.09 5.54
CA ASN A 938 19.35 -27.66 5.81
C ASN A 938 20.31 -26.82 4.94
N TYR A 939 19.80 -26.35 3.81
CA TYR A 939 20.57 -25.55 2.85
C TYR A 939 20.89 -24.15 3.38
N VAL A 940 20.02 -23.57 4.21
CA VAL A 940 20.27 -22.27 4.87
C VAL A 940 21.56 -22.35 5.70
N ARG A 941 21.65 -23.35 6.59
CA ARG A 941 22.84 -23.60 7.40
C ARG A 941 24.05 -23.91 6.54
N ALA A 942 23.92 -24.78 5.54
CA ALA A 942 25.02 -25.15 4.65
C ALA A 942 25.67 -23.93 3.96
N HIS A 943 24.83 -23.04 3.43
CA HIS A 943 25.29 -21.81 2.78
C HIS A 943 25.90 -20.84 3.80
N SER A 944 25.24 -20.60 4.94
CA SER A 944 25.77 -19.72 5.97
C SER A 944 27.12 -20.20 6.51
N GLN A 945 27.33 -21.51 6.73
CA GLN A 945 28.62 -22.04 7.18
C GLN A 945 29.73 -21.86 6.13
N THR A 946 29.38 -21.93 4.84
CA THR A 946 30.32 -21.66 3.74
C THR A 946 30.72 -20.18 3.73
N ASP A 947 29.76 -19.27 3.90
CA ASP A 947 30.03 -17.83 3.98
C ASP A 947 30.84 -17.45 5.23
N ILE A 948 30.54 -18.05 6.39
CA ILE A 948 31.34 -17.90 7.62
C ILE A 948 32.76 -18.40 7.38
N ALA A 949 32.95 -19.53 6.71
CA ALA A 949 34.28 -20.05 6.42
C ALA A 949 35.10 -19.13 5.49
N ASP A 950 34.43 -18.34 4.65
CA ASP A 950 35.08 -17.44 3.70
C ASP A 950 35.42 -16.06 4.32
N HIS A 951 34.49 -15.42 5.03
CA HIS A 951 34.69 -14.07 5.57
C HIS A 951 34.59 -13.94 7.10
N GLY A 952 34.20 -14.98 7.83
CA GLY A 952 34.23 -15.02 9.29
C GLY A 952 33.14 -14.20 10.00
N ASP A 953 32.13 -13.70 9.28
CA ASP A 953 31.07 -12.84 9.82
C ASP A 953 29.71 -13.56 9.82
N GLN A 954 29.24 -13.90 11.02
CA GLN A 954 27.99 -14.63 11.24
C GLN A 954 26.76 -13.86 10.77
N ARG A 955 26.72 -12.53 10.99
CA ARG A 955 25.55 -11.70 10.66
C ARG A 955 25.45 -11.56 9.14
N ARG A 956 26.56 -11.32 8.46
CA ARG A 956 26.60 -11.28 6.99
C ARG A 956 26.21 -12.62 6.35
N ALA A 957 26.69 -13.74 6.91
CA ALA A 957 26.41 -15.07 6.38
C ALA A 957 24.93 -15.49 6.49
N THR A 958 24.16 -14.84 7.37
CA THR A 958 22.72 -15.07 7.56
C THR A 958 21.85 -13.96 6.95
N THR A 959 22.45 -13.01 6.22
CA THR A 959 21.71 -11.98 5.49
C THR A 959 21.01 -12.59 4.28
N ARG A 960 19.68 -12.42 4.21
CA ARG A 960 18.83 -12.93 3.12
C ARG A 960 17.78 -11.95 2.61
N ILE A 961 17.52 -10.87 3.32
CA ILE A 961 16.47 -9.91 2.98
C ILE A 961 17.13 -8.65 2.41
N PHE A 962 16.80 -8.34 1.16
CA PHE A 962 17.32 -7.20 0.43
C PHE A 962 16.17 -6.32 -0.05
N GLY A 963 16.37 -5.02 -0.15
CA GLY A 963 15.32 -4.08 -0.57
C GLY A 963 15.86 -2.78 -1.14
N SER A 964 14.95 -1.86 -1.46
CA SER A 964 15.31 -0.52 -1.94
C SER A 964 16.23 0.21 -0.96
N LYS A 965 17.11 1.12 -1.42
CA LYS A 965 17.90 2.00 -0.55
C LYS A 965 17.00 2.69 0.50
N PRO A 966 17.41 2.85 1.76
CA PRO A 966 16.68 3.64 2.75
C PRO A 966 16.25 5.01 2.21
N GLY A 967 15.01 5.38 2.50
CA GLY A 967 14.41 6.63 2.02
C GLY A 967 14.06 6.67 0.52
N THR A 968 14.23 5.57 -0.22
CA THR A 968 13.92 5.45 -1.67
C THR A 968 13.01 4.26 -2.00
N TYR A 969 12.59 4.17 -3.27
CA TYR A 969 11.59 3.20 -3.78
C TYR A 969 11.94 2.73 -5.19
N GLY A 970 11.35 1.62 -5.62
CA GLY A 970 11.52 1.05 -6.96
C GLY A 970 12.75 0.14 -7.12
N ALA A 971 12.98 -0.31 -8.35
CA ALA A 971 14.06 -1.21 -8.74
C ALA A 971 14.95 -0.69 -9.88
N GLY A 972 14.64 0.49 -10.45
CA GLY A 972 15.47 1.20 -11.43
C GLY A 972 15.35 0.71 -12.88
N LEU A 973 14.81 -0.49 -13.10
CA LEU A 973 14.80 -1.11 -14.43
C LEU A 973 13.78 -0.49 -15.37
N LEU A 974 12.63 0.01 -14.90
CA LEU A 974 11.71 0.74 -15.77
C LEU A 974 12.38 2.02 -16.32
N GLN A 975 13.01 2.80 -15.43
CA GLN A 975 13.77 3.99 -15.84
C GLN A 975 14.84 3.63 -16.89
N LEU A 976 15.55 2.52 -16.70
CA LEU A 976 16.59 2.05 -17.61
C LEU A 976 16.03 1.68 -18.98
N ILE A 977 14.96 0.87 -19.01
CA ILE A 977 14.30 0.41 -20.24
C ILE A 977 13.71 1.60 -21.02
N ASP A 978 13.12 2.58 -20.33
CA ASP A 978 12.58 3.80 -20.95
C ASP A 978 13.69 4.70 -21.52
N SER A 979 14.82 4.82 -20.82
CA SER A 979 15.96 5.61 -21.29
C SER A 979 16.69 4.98 -22.48
N ARG A 980 16.48 3.68 -22.72
CA ARG A 980 17.18 2.84 -23.71
C ARG A 980 18.71 2.77 -23.54
N ASN A 981 19.25 3.37 -22.48
CA ASN A 981 20.69 3.51 -22.24
C ASN A 981 21.27 2.30 -21.51
N TRP A 982 21.19 1.13 -22.14
CA TRP A 982 21.73 -0.15 -21.66
C TRP A 982 22.07 -1.02 -22.87
N ARG A 983 22.95 -2.01 -22.69
CA ARG A 983 23.35 -2.93 -23.78
C ARG A 983 23.23 -4.40 -23.41
N ASP A 984 23.63 -4.79 -22.21
CA ASP A 984 23.80 -6.20 -21.85
C ASP A 984 23.41 -6.47 -20.38
N ASP A 985 23.45 -7.75 -19.99
CA ASP A 985 23.06 -8.21 -18.64
C ASP A 985 23.84 -7.51 -17.52
N ALA A 986 25.07 -7.04 -17.78
CA ALA A 986 25.86 -6.36 -16.76
C ALA A 986 25.25 -5.01 -16.40
N ASP A 987 24.70 -4.28 -17.38
CA ASP A 987 23.97 -3.03 -17.13
C ASP A 987 22.71 -3.26 -16.30
N LEU A 988 21.92 -4.27 -16.68
CA LEU A 988 20.68 -4.63 -15.98
C LEU A 988 20.97 -5.01 -14.52
N ALA A 989 21.98 -5.87 -14.31
CA ALA A 989 22.38 -6.28 -12.97
C ALA A 989 22.96 -5.13 -12.15
N GLN A 990 23.72 -4.22 -12.77
CA GLN A 990 24.28 -3.05 -12.10
C GLN A 990 23.17 -2.13 -11.58
N VAL A 991 22.18 -1.81 -12.40
CA VAL A 991 21.05 -0.97 -11.98
C VAL A 991 20.22 -1.66 -10.90
N TYR A 992 19.81 -2.91 -11.13
CA TYR A 992 19.04 -3.65 -10.14
C TYR A 992 19.75 -3.74 -8.77
N THR A 993 21.07 -3.91 -8.78
CA THR A 993 21.93 -3.92 -7.58
C THR A 993 22.06 -2.54 -6.95
N ALA A 994 22.22 -1.48 -7.73
CA ALA A 994 22.32 -0.11 -7.20
C ALA A 994 21.04 0.32 -6.47
N TRP A 995 19.89 -0.19 -6.90
CA TRP A 995 18.60 0.10 -6.27
C TRP A 995 18.26 -0.88 -5.14
N GLY A 996 18.61 -2.17 -5.27
CA GLY A 996 18.18 -3.24 -4.38
C GLY A 996 19.24 -3.85 -3.45
N GLY A 997 20.51 -3.44 -3.57
CA GLY A 997 21.67 -4.02 -2.88
C GLY A 997 21.81 -3.62 -1.41
N PHE A 998 20.71 -3.50 -0.67
CA PHE A 998 20.67 -3.04 0.72
C PHE A 998 20.00 -4.09 1.60
N ALA A 999 20.67 -4.47 2.69
CA ALA A 999 20.23 -5.55 3.56
C ALA A 999 19.31 -5.06 4.68
N TYR A 1000 18.27 -5.82 4.96
CA TYR A 1000 17.28 -5.54 6.01
C TYR A 1000 17.19 -6.69 7.02
N GLY A 1001 16.87 -6.37 8.26
CA GLY A 1001 16.89 -7.32 9.39
C GLY A 1001 17.58 -6.71 10.61
N ARG A 1002 17.73 -7.49 11.67
CA ARG A 1002 18.29 -7.01 12.95
C ARG A 1002 19.73 -6.53 12.78
N GLY A 1003 19.98 -5.26 13.09
CA GLY A 1003 21.30 -4.64 13.00
C GLY A 1003 21.80 -4.43 11.56
N LEU A 1004 20.89 -4.45 10.58
CA LEU A 1004 21.20 -4.21 9.17
C LEU A 1004 20.63 -2.87 8.69
N ASP A 1005 19.37 -2.58 9.00
CA ASP A 1005 18.72 -1.27 8.82
C ASP A 1005 18.92 -0.62 7.44
N GLY A 1006 18.97 -1.45 6.38
CA GLY A 1006 19.18 -1.00 5.01
C GLY A 1006 20.63 -0.65 4.67
N ALA A 1007 21.61 -1.22 5.37
CA ALA A 1007 23.03 -1.05 5.07
C ALA A 1007 23.37 -1.57 3.66
N PRO A 1008 24.27 -0.90 2.91
CA PRO A 1008 24.77 -1.40 1.63
C PRO A 1008 25.41 -2.78 1.80
N ALA A 1009 24.94 -3.76 1.03
CA ALA A 1009 25.30 -5.17 1.18
C ALA A 1009 25.46 -5.88 -0.17
N THR A 1010 25.95 -5.17 -1.19
CA THR A 1010 26.14 -5.70 -2.55
C THR A 1010 26.88 -7.03 -2.60
N ASP A 1011 27.95 -7.19 -1.80
CA ASP A 1011 28.72 -8.44 -1.78
C ASP A 1011 27.89 -9.62 -1.26
N ASP A 1012 27.12 -9.40 -0.20
CA ASP A 1012 26.27 -10.42 0.41
C ASP A 1012 25.07 -10.74 -0.49
N MET A 1013 24.50 -9.73 -1.15
CA MET A 1013 23.47 -9.92 -2.17
C MET A 1013 24.00 -10.76 -3.33
N ASN A 1014 25.18 -10.43 -3.87
CA ASN A 1014 25.80 -11.18 -4.97
C ASN A 1014 26.12 -12.62 -4.56
N ARG A 1015 26.46 -12.90 -3.30
CA ARG A 1015 26.67 -14.27 -2.79
C ARG A 1015 25.37 -15.05 -2.74
N ALA A 1016 24.32 -14.46 -2.16
CA ALA A 1016 23.00 -15.08 -2.09
C ALA A 1016 22.41 -15.32 -3.48
N TYR A 1017 22.47 -14.32 -4.37
CA TYR A 1017 21.91 -14.40 -5.72
C TYR A 1017 22.59 -15.46 -6.60
N ARG A 1018 23.91 -15.68 -6.46
CA ARG A 1018 24.59 -16.77 -7.18
C ARG A 1018 24.07 -18.18 -6.86
N ARG A 1019 23.35 -18.35 -5.74
CA ARG A 1019 22.79 -19.63 -5.27
C ARG A 1019 21.34 -19.83 -5.70
N ILE A 1020 20.67 -18.77 -6.16
CA ILE A 1020 19.26 -18.82 -6.56
C ILE A 1020 19.12 -19.85 -7.70
N SER A 1021 18.39 -20.93 -7.40
CA SER A 1021 18.03 -21.96 -8.37
C SER A 1021 16.69 -21.66 -9.04
N VAL A 1022 15.79 -20.99 -8.31
CA VAL A 1022 14.48 -20.56 -8.79
C VAL A 1022 14.29 -19.07 -8.44
N ALA A 1023 14.06 -18.23 -9.43
CA ALA A 1023 13.49 -16.89 -9.22
C ALA A 1023 11.96 -17.01 -9.30
N ALA A 1024 11.26 -16.52 -8.28
CA ALA A 1024 9.83 -16.64 -8.14
C ALA A 1024 9.15 -15.28 -7.92
N LYS A 1025 7.93 -15.15 -8.45
CA LYS A 1025 7.00 -14.07 -8.10
C LYS A 1025 5.57 -14.58 -8.15
N ASN A 1026 4.74 -14.11 -7.22
CA ASN A 1026 3.35 -14.54 -7.13
C ASN A 1026 2.37 -13.58 -7.85
N THR A 1027 1.29 -14.13 -8.39
CA THR A 1027 0.15 -13.39 -8.97
C THR A 1027 -1.10 -13.61 -8.12
N ASP A 1028 -1.46 -12.60 -7.34
CA ASP A 1028 -2.49 -12.66 -6.29
C ASP A 1028 -3.83 -12.02 -6.67
N THR A 1029 -3.90 -11.38 -7.84
CA THR A 1029 -5.04 -10.60 -8.33
C THR A 1029 -5.30 -10.92 -9.82
N ARG A 1030 -6.53 -10.66 -10.31
CA ARG A 1030 -6.93 -10.95 -11.72
C ARG A 1030 -7.24 -9.71 -12.54
N GLU A 1031 -7.40 -8.58 -11.88
CA GLU A 1031 -7.73 -7.29 -12.47
C GLU A 1031 -6.57 -6.73 -13.33
N HIS A 1032 -5.35 -7.23 -13.10
CA HIS A 1032 -4.18 -7.02 -13.95
C HIS A 1032 -3.33 -8.30 -14.01
N ASP A 1033 -2.53 -8.43 -15.07
CA ASP A 1033 -1.56 -9.52 -15.28
C ASP A 1033 -0.10 -9.03 -15.33
N ILE A 1034 0.85 -9.96 -15.54
CA ILE A 1034 2.28 -9.66 -15.53
C ILE A 1034 2.75 -8.71 -16.65
N ALA A 1035 1.89 -8.46 -17.66
CA ALA A 1035 2.14 -7.53 -18.76
C ALA A 1035 1.20 -6.31 -18.73
N ASP A 1036 0.62 -6.02 -17.57
CA ASP A 1036 -0.16 -4.81 -17.27
C ASP A 1036 0.50 -3.89 -16.24
N SER A 1037 1.56 -4.36 -15.57
CA SER A 1037 2.33 -3.58 -14.61
C SER A 1037 3.83 -3.82 -14.81
N ASP A 1038 4.59 -2.73 -14.81
CA ASP A 1038 6.04 -2.76 -14.94
C ASP A 1038 6.73 -3.46 -13.76
N ASP A 1039 6.15 -3.43 -12.57
CA ASP A 1039 6.78 -3.99 -11.36
C ASP A 1039 7.15 -5.47 -11.52
N TYR A 1040 6.38 -6.26 -12.26
CA TYR A 1040 6.69 -7.67 -12.46
C TYR A 1040 8.04 -7.87 -13.17
N PHE A 1041 8.26 -7.25 -14.32
CA PHE A 1041 9.55 -7.41 -15.01
C PHE A 1041 10.69 -6.74 -14.23
N GLN A 1042 10.42 -5.64 -13.54
CA GLN A 1042 11.43 -4.94 -12.75
C GLN A 1042 11.96 -5.79 -11.58
N TYR A 1043 11.08 -6.50 -10.86
CA TYR A 1043 11.45 -7.31 -9.70
C TYR A 1043 11.81 -8.75 -10.09
N HIS A 1044 10.90 -9.45 -10.77
CA HIS A 1044 11.09 -10.85 -11.15
C HIS A 1044 12.11 -10.98 -12.29
N GLY A 1045 11.89 -10.26 -13.39
CA GLY A 1045 12.85 -10.22 -14.51
C GLY A 1045 14.21 -9.69 -14.06
N GLY A 1046 14.24 -8.61 -13.27
CA GLY A 1046 15.47 -8.06 -12.71
C GLY A 1046 16.29 -9.05 -11.87
N MET A 1047 15.61 -9.87 -11.07
CA MET A 1047 16.24 -10.98 -10.34
C MET A 1047 16.84 -12.01 -11.30
N VAL A 1048 16.09 -12.46 -12.31
CA VAL A 1048 16.57 -13.39 -13.34
C VAL A 1048 17.82 -12.84 -14.03
N ALA A 1049 17.77 -11.61 -14.54
CA ALA A 1049 18.88 -10.95 -15.22
C ALA A 1049 20.13 -10.82 -14.33
N THR A 1050 19.95 -10.49 -13.05
CA THR A 1050 21.07 -10.35 -12.11
C THR A 1050 21.71 -11.70 -11.79
N VAL A 1051 20.91 -12.76 -11.62
CA VAL A 1051 21.45 -14.11 -11.44
C VAL A 1051 22.20 -14.56 -12.70
N ARG A 1052 21.65 -14.31 -13.90
CA ARG A 1052 22.30 -14.58 -15.19
C ARG A 1052 23.62 -13.84 -15.32
N ALA A 1053 23.67 -12.55 -15.00
CA ALA A 1053 24.89 -11.76 -15.03
C ALA A 1053 25.98 -12.28 -14.07
N LEU A 1054 25.59 -12.75 -12.89
CA LEU A 1054 26.52 -13.22 -11.85
C LEU A 1054 27.05 -14.64 -12.08
N THR A 1055 26.30 -15.49 -12.79
CA THR A 1055 26.59 -16.93 -12.93
C THR A 1055 26.83 -17.37 -14.38
N GLY A 1056 26.44 -16.56 -15.36
CA GLY A 1056 26.42 -16.89 -16.78
C GLY A 1056 25.29 -17.85 -17.20
N LYS A 1057 24.29 -18.09 -16.33
CA LYS A 1057 23.16 -18.98 -16.58
C LYS A 1057 21.88 -18.45 -15.94
N ASP A 1058 20.74 -18.65 -16.59
CA ASP A 1058 19.45 -18.34 -16.00
C ASP A 1058 19.10 -19.29 -14.85
N PRO A 1059 18.51 -18.79 -13.75
CA PRO A 1059 17.76 -19.63 -12.83
C PRO A 1059 16.46 -20.10 -13.52
N ALA A 1060 15.81 -21.12 -12.98
CA ALA A 1060 14.42 -21.37 -13.34
C ALA A 1060 13.57 -20.15 -12.91
N ALA A 1061 12.63 -19.70 -13.75
CA ALA A 1061 11.78 -18.55 -13.46
C ALA A 1061 10.32 -19.02 -13.35
N TYR A 1062 9.73 -18.92 -12.16
CA TYR A 1062 8.40 -19.45 -11.85
C TYR A 1062 7.43 -18.35 -11.39
N ILE A 1063 6.15 -18.55 -11.71
CA ILE A 1063 5.03 -17.76 -11.22
C ILE A 1063 4.15 -18.64 -10.34
N GLY A 1064 3.97 -18.24 -9.09
CA GLY A 1064 3.00 -18.82 -8.15
C GLY A 1064 1.65 -18.12 -8.30
N ASP A 1065 0.64 -18.83 -8.78
CA ASP A 1065 -0.71 -18.30 -8.96
C ASP A 1065 -1.56 -18.60 -7.72
N ASN A 1066 -1.79 -17.56 -6.92
CA ASN A 1066 -2.60 -17.60 -5.71
C ASN A 1066 -3.83 -16.69 -5.79
N THR A 1067 -4.25 -16.31 -7.01
CA THR A 1067 -5.53 -15.62 -7.23
C THR A 1067 -6.73 -16.41 -6.71
N ARG A 1068 -6.59 -17.73 -6.67
CA ARG A 1068 -7.53 -18.68 -6.05
C ARG A 1068 -6.80 -19.44 -4.94
N PRO A 1069 -7.01 -19.07 -3.66
CA PRO A 1069 -6.30 -19.67 -2.54
C PRO A 1069 -6.53 -21.18 -2.39
N ASP A 1070 -7.62 -21.69 -2.95
CA ASP A 1070 -8.03 -23.10 -2.96
C ASP A 1070 -7.57 -23.88 -4.20
N ALA A 1071 -6.90 -23.21 -5.16
CA ALA A 1071 -6.40 -23.81 -6.41
C ALA A 1071 -5.03 -23.23 -6.80
N VAL A 1072 -4.11 -23.21 -5.82
CA VAL A 1072 -2.73 -22.73 -5.98
C VAL A 1072 -2.01 -23.56 -7.04
N ARG A 1073 -1.36 -22.88 -7.99
CA ARG A 1073 -0.62 -23.51 -9.08
C ARG A 1073 0.69 -22.79 -9.36
N THR A 1074 1.76 -23.55 -9.63
CA THR A 1074 3.03 -23.00 -10.09
C THR A 1074 3.26 -23.31 -11.57
N ARG A 1075 3.63 -22.28 -12.33
CA ARG A 1075 3.97 -22.36 -13.75
C ARG A 1075 5.29 -21.67 -14.04
N THR A 1076 5.89 -21.96 -15.19
CA THR A 1076 7.06 -21.19 -15.64
C THR A 1076 6.64 -19.80 -16.07
N LEU A 1077 7.59 -18.88 -16.07
CA LEU A 1077 7.39 -17.53 -16.58
C LEU A 1077 7.04 -17.54 -18.08
N SER A 1078 7.59 -18.47 -18.87
CA SER A 1078 7.25 -18.62 -20.29
C SER A 1078 5.80 -19.09 -20.47
N GLU A 1079 5.37 -20.08 -19.68
CA GLU A 1079 3.96 -20.53 -19.65
C GLU A 1079 3.02 -19.39 -19.27
N GLU A 1080 3.34 -18.59 -18.24
CA GLU A 1080 2.50 -17.43 -17.87
C GLU A 1080 2.48 -16.36 -18.96
N THR A 1081 3.64 -16.05 -19.57
CA THR A 1081 3.73 -15.04 -20.64
C THR A 1081 2.86 -15.44 -21.82
N THR A 1082 2.95 -16.69 -22.27
CA THR A 1082 2.15 -17.19 -23.41
C THR A 1082 0.66 -17.28 -23.08
N ARG A 1083 0.30 -17.68 -21.85
CA ARG A 1083 -1.09 -17.65 -21.36
C ARG A 1083 -1.66 -16.25 -21.40
N VAL A 1084 -0.96 -15.27 -20.85
CA VAL A 1084 -1.36 -13.86 -20.87
C VAL A 1084 -1.44 -13.33 -22.30
N PHE A 1085 -0.47 -13.71 -23.15
CA PHE A 1085 -0.44 -13.31 -24.54
C PHE A 1085 -1.71 -13.72 -25.28
N ARG A 1086 -2.14 -14.98 -25.14
CA ARG A 1086 -3.34 -15.50 -25.81
C ARG A 1086 -4.63 -15.11 -25.12
N ALA A 1087 -4.70 -15.22 -23.79
CA ALA A 1087 -5.93 -14.94 -23.06
C ALA A 1087 -6.30 -13.45 -23.11
N ARG A 1088 -5.33 -12.54 -23.25
CA ARG A 1088 -5.56 -11.11 -23.11
C ARG A 1088 -4.86 -10.23 -24.15
N VAL A 1089 -3.53 -10.32 -24.34
CA VAL A 1089 -2.77 -9.40 -25.24
C VAL A 1089 -3.38 -9.36 -26.64
N VAL A 1090 -3.39 -10.49 -27.34
CA VAL A 1090 -3.94 -10.59 -28.70
C VAL A 1090 -5.36 -11.15 -28.71
N ASN A 1091 -6.06 -11.10 -27.56
CA ASN A 1091 -7.46 -11.51 -27.50
C ASN A 1091 -8.32 -10.41 -28.15
N PRO A 1092 -9.08 -10.72 -29.22
CA PRO A 1092 -9.89 -9.72 -29.90
C PRO A 1092 -10.95 -9.09 -29.00
N ARG A 1093 -11.45 -9.79 -27.96
CA ARG A 1093 -12.38 -9.23 -26.98
C ARG A 1093 -11.72 -8.09 -26.20
N TRP A 1094 -10.53 -8.34 -25.66
CA TRP A 1094 -9.78 -7.32 -24.91
C TRP A 1094 -9.38 -6.14 -25.79
N MET A 1095 -8.87 -6.40 -27.00
CA MET A 1095 -8.51 -5.32 -27.92
C MET A 1095 -9.74 -4.45 -28.28
N THR A 1096 -10.87 -5.09 -28.57
CA THR A 1096 -12.14 -4.38 -28.81
C THR A 1096 -12.59 -3.59 -27.58
N ALA A 1097 -12.35 -4.13 -26.38
CA ALA A 1097 -12.66 -3.46 -25.14
C ALA A 1097 -11.83 -2.19 -24.95
N MET A 1098 -10.53 -2.26 -25.16
CA MET A 1098 -9.67 -1.08 -25.09
C MET A 1098 -10.06 -0.03 -26.14
N ARG A 1099 -10.44 -0.43 -27.36
CA ARG A 1099 -10.92 0.50 -28.39
C ARG A 1099 -12.18 1.29 -28.01
N ARG A 1100 -12.94 0.88 -26.98
CA ARG A 1100 -14.08 1.65 -26.44
C ARG A 1100 -13.67 2.82 -25.55
N HIS A 1101 -12.40 2.92 -25.17
CA HIS A 1101 -11.87 3.86 -24.17
C HIS A 1101 -10.81 4.82 -24.73
N GLY A 1102 -10.90 5.14 -26.03
CA GLY A 1102 -10.12 6.21 -26.68
C GLY A 1102 -8.63 6.19 -26.34
N TYR A 1103 -8.11 7.36 -25.96
CA TYR A 1103 -6.70 7.58 -25.63
C TYR A 1103 -6.18 6.60 -24.58
N LYS A 1104 -6.98 6.30 -23.54
CA LYS A 1104 -6.53 5.44 -22.43
C LYS A 1104 -6.53 3.97 -22.84
N GLY A 1105 -7.46 3.54 -23.68
CA GLY A 1105 -7.41 2.21 -24.29
C GLY A 1105 -6.18 2.00 -25.17
N ALA A 1106 -5.83 3.02 -25.96
CA ALA A 1106 -4.61 3.03 -26.78
C ALA A 1106 -3.34 3.03 -25.91
N PHE A 1107 -3.34 3.76 -24.80
CA PHE A 1107 -2.28 3.73 -23.79
C PHE A 1107 -2.04 2.31 -23.26
N GLU A 1108 -3.12 1.57 -22.92
CA GLU A 1108 -3.02 0.22 -22.33
C GLU A 1108 -2.36 -0.76 -23.31
N MET A 1109 -2.70 -0.68 -24.60
CA MET A 1109 -2.04 -1.46 -25.65
C MET A 1109 -0.54 -1.16 -25.70
N ALA A 1110 -0.15 0.12 -25.70
CA ALA A 1110 1.25 0.49 -25.71
C ALA A 1110 1.98 0.10 -24.40
N ALA A 1111 1.30 0.11 -23.25
CA ALA A 1111 1.85 -0.33 -21.97
C ALA A 1111 2.25 -1.80 -22.02
N THR A 1112 1.35 -2.64 -22.53
CA THR A 1112 1.62 -4.06 -22.74
C THR A 1112 2.85 -4.30 -23.62
N VAL A 1113 3.04 -3.54 -24.71
CA VAL A 1113 4.23 -3.69 -25.57
C VAL A 1113 5.52 -3.41 -24.80
N ASP A 1114 5.55 -2.31 -24.04
CA ASP A 1114 6.72 -1.93 -23.22
C ASP A 1114 7.01 -2.95 -22.12
N TYR A 1115 5.98 -3.50 -21.47
CA TYR A 1115 6.14 -4.45 -20.37
C TYR A 1115 6.57 -5.84 -20.86
N LEU A 1116 6.02 -6.32 -21.97
CA LEU A 1116 6.50 -7.53 -22.64
C LEU A 1116 7.96 -7.37 -23.08
N PHE A 1117 8.32 -6.21 -23.64
CA PHE A 1117 9.70 -5.89 -23.97
C PHE A 1117 10.62 -5.88 -22.73
N GLY A 1118 10.20 -5.25 -21.64
CA GLY A 1118 10.98 -5.21 -20.39
C GLY A 1118 11.21 -6.60 -19.80
N TYR A 1119 10.21 -7.47 -19.87
CA TYR A 1119 10.32 -8.86 -19.45
C TYR A 1119 11.23 -9.67 -20.38
N ASP A 1120 11.17 -9.42 -21.69
CA ASP A 1120 12.03 -10.08 -22.64
C ASP A 1120 13.49 -9.66 -22.50
N ALA A 1121 13.73 -8.36 -22.28
CA ALA A 1121 15.07 -7.81 -22.02
C ALA A 1121 15.70 -8.42 -20.76
N THR A 1122 14.88 -8.78 -19.77
CA THR A 1122 15.37 -9.26 -18.48
C THR A 1122 15.37 -10.79 -18.35
N ALA A 1123 14.45 -11.49 -19.00
CA ALA A 1123 14.24 -12.93 -18.84
C ALA A 1123 13.99 -13.71 -20.15
N GLY A 1124 14.04 -13.08 -21.32
CA GLY A 1124 13.94 -13.76 -22.62
C GLY A 1124 12.61 -14.51 -22.84
N VAL A 1125 11.49 -13.86 -22.51
CA VAL A 1125 10.17 -14.50 -22.49
C VAL A 1125 9.41 -14.44 -23.82
N MET A 1126 9.84 -13.61 -24.76
CA MET A 1126 9.14 -13.45 -26.04
C MET A 1126 9.79 -14.32 -27.12
N ALA A 1127 8.93 -14.99 -27.90
CA ALA A 1127 9.35 -15.66 -29.13
C ALA A 1127 9.05 -14.79 -30.35
N ASP A 1128 9.78 -14.99 -31.45
CA ASP A 1128 9.60 -14.24 -32.71
C ASP A 1128 8.13 -14.21 -33.19
N TRP A 1129 7.41 -15.33 -33.09
CA TRP A 1129 6.01 -15.40 -33.49
C TRP A 1129 5.10 -14.47 -32.66
N MET A 1130 5.46 -14.22 -31.40
CA MET A 1130 4.73 -13.32 -30.52
C MET A 1130 4.94 -11.87 -30.95
N TYR A 1131 6.19 -11.48 -31.28
CA TYR A 1131 6.48 -10.16 -31.84
C TYR A 1131 5.79 -9.94 -33.20
N GLU A 1132 5.75 -10.94 -34.06
CA GLU A 1132 5.03 -10.90 -35.34
C GLU A 1132 3.53 -10.65 -35.12
N GLN A 1133 2.89 -11.44 -34.25
CA GLN A 1133 1.46 -11.30 -33.95
C GLN A 1133 1.14 -9.96 -33.28
N LEU A 1134 1.99 -9.51 -32.36
CA LEU A 1134 1.85 -8.23 -31.67
C LEU A 1134 1.95 -7.07 -32.67
N THR A 1135 2.96 -7.09 -33.54
CA THR A 1135 3.16 -6.11 -34.61
C THR A 1135 1.96 -6.06 -35.56
N GLN A 1136 1.51 -7.23 -36.02
CA GLN A 1136 0.40 -7.31 -36.96
C GLN A 1136 -0.91 -6.81 -36.33
N SER A 1137 -1.20 -7.21 -35.09
CA SER A 1137 -2.48 -6.92 -34.46
C SER A 1137 -2.57 -5.49 -33.94
N TYR A 1138 -1.49 -4.94 -33.37
CA TYR A 1138 -1.54 -3.64 -32.71
C TYR A 1138 -1.21 -2.49 -33.66
N VAL A 1139 -0.24 -2.68 -34.58
CA VAL A 1139 0.35 -1.59 -35.35
C VAL A 1139 -0.05 -1.64 -36.83
N LEU A 1140 -0.03 -2.82 -37.46
CA LEU A 1140 -0.26 -2.94 -38.90
C LEU A 1140 -1.72 -3.24 -39.28
N ASP A 1141 -2.52 -3.76 -38.34
CA ASP A 1141 -3.94 -3.97 -38.56
C ASP A 1141 -4.64 -2.63 -38.89
N PRO A 1142 -5.34 -2.51 -40.03
CA PRO A 1142 -5.91 -1.22 -40.45
C PRO A 1142 -6.96 -0.65 -39.49
N GLU A 1143 -7.73 -1.48 -38.79
CA GLU A 1143 -8.74 -1.02 -37.83
C GLU A 1143 -8.06 -0.49 -36.57
N ASN A 1144 -7.15 -1.27 -35.99
CA ASN A 1144 -6.46 -0.87 -34.77
C ASN A 1144 -5.53 0.32 -35.02
N ARG A 1145 -4.80 0.35 -36.14
CA ARG A 1145 -3.94 1.46 -36.51
C ARG A 1145 -4.72 2.77 -36.63
N LYS A 1146 -5.89 2.73 -37.28
CA LYS A 1146 -6.76 3.91 -37.39
C LYS A 1146 -7.18 4.41 -36.01
N PHE A 1147 -7.63 3.51 -35.13
CA PHE A 1147 -7.98 3.84 -33.75
C PHE A 1147 -6.80 4.50 -33.01
N MET A 1148 -5.60 3.90 -33.09
CA MET A 1148 -4.41 4.43 -32.44
C MET A 1148 -4.06 5.83 -32.97
N ASN A 1149 -4.12 6.06 -34.29
CA ASN A 1149 -3.88 7.38 -34.88
C ASN A 1149 -4.90 8.45 -34.43
N GLU A 1150 -6.18 8.09 -34.35
CA GLU A 1150 -7.23 9.04 -33.96
C GLU A 1150 -7.17 9.38 -32.46
N SER A 1151 -6.93 8.38 -31.60
CA SER A 1151 -7.02 8.55 -30.15
C SER A 1151 -5.69 8.82 -29.45
N ASN A 1152 -4.59 8.17 -29.85
CA ASN A 1152 -3.28 8.34 -29.20
C ASN A 1152 -2.12 8.05 -30.18
N PRO A 1153 -1.84 8.97 -31.12
CA PRO A 1153 -0.76 8.80 -32.11
C PRO A 1153 0.63 8.67 -31.46
N TRP A 1154 0.86 9.32 -30.31
CA TRP A 1154 2.12 9.16 -29.56
C TRP A 1154 2.33 7.71 -29.09
N ALA A 1155 1.27 7.02 -28.67
CA ALA A 1155 1.35 5.61 -28.30
C ALA A 1155 1.62 4.71 -29.51
N LEU A 1156 1.06 5.02 -30.69
CA LEU A 1156 1.39 4.29 -31.92
C LEU A 1156 2.87 4.43 -32.28
N HIS A 1157 3.39 5.67 -32.23
CA HIS A 1157 4.79 5.96 -32.46
C HIS A 1157 5.69 5.16 -31.52
N GLY A 1158 5.41 5.23 -30.21
CA GLY A 1158 6.17 4.49 -29.19
C GLY A 1158 6.13 2.96 -29.37
N MET A 1159 4.98 2.39 -29.75
CA MET A 1159 4.90 0.94 -30.05
C MET A 1159 5.76 0.56 -31.26
N ALA A 1160 5.71 1.35 -32.33
CA ALA A 1160 6.52 1.08 -33.52
C ALA A 1160 8.02 1.23 -33.23
N GLU A 1161 8.40 2.25 -32.45
CA GLU A 1161 9.77 2.44 -31.98
C GLU A 1161 10.25 1.26 -31.13
N ARG A 1162 9.43 0.79 -30.18
CA ARG A 1162 9.79 -0.31 -29.28
C ARG A 1162 9.95 -1.65 -30.01
N LEU A 1163 9.07 -1.95 -30.97
CA LEU A 1163 9.17 -3.17 -31.78
C LEU A 1163 10.42 -3.16 -32.68
N LEU A 1164 10.77 -2.00 -33.23
CA LEU A 1164 12.04 -1.82 -33.97
C LEU A 1164 13.25 -1.91 -33.04
N GLU A 1165 13.15 -1.44 -31.80
CA GLU A 1165 14.19 -1.61 -30.78
C GLU A 1165 14.42 -3.09 -30.46
N ALA A 1166 13.36 -3.89 -30.28
CA ALA A 1166 13.45 -5.33 -30.06
C ALA A 1166 14.21 -6.03 -31.19
N ALA A 1167 13.88 -5.70 -32.44
CA ALA A 1167 14.61 -6.20 -33.61
C ALA A 1167 16.07 -5.72 -33.64
N GLY A 1168 16.31 -4.44 -33.33
CA GLY A 1168 17.65 -3.85 -33.31
C GLY A 1168 18.57 -4.44 -32.22
N ARG A 1169 17.99 -4.91 -31.12
CA ARG A 1169 18.70 -5.58 -30.01
C ARG A 1169 18.84 -7.10 -30.21
N GLY A 1170 18.22 -7.66 -31.26
CA GLY A 1170 18.23 -9.09 -31.54
C GLY A 1170 17.33 -9.92 -30.62
N MET A 1171 16.39 -9.26 -29.92
CA MET A 1171 15.35 -9.91 -29.12
C MET A 1171 14.22 -10.46 -30.00
N TRP A 1172 13.92 -9.74 -31.08
CA TRP A 1172 13.21 -10.29 -32.23
C TRP A 1172 14.25 -10.70 -33.28
N GLU A 1173 14.53 -12.00 -33.39
CA GLU A 1173 15.71 -12.49 -34.09
C GLU A 1173 15.53 -12.49 -35.62
N GLN A 1174 14.37 -12.92 -36.11
CA GLN A 1174 14.11 -13.13 -37.54
C GLN A 1174 12.89 -12.35 -38.08
N PRO A 1175 12.79 -11.03 -37.87
CA PRO A 1175 11.70 -10.24 -38.43
C PRO A 1175 11.72 -10.26 -39.97
N GLU A 1176 10.55 -10.43 -40.59
CA GLU A 1176 10.41 -10.27 -42.03
C GLU A 1176 10.71 -8.81 -42.45
N ALA A 1177 11.44 -8.64 -43.54
CA ALA A 1177 11.85 -7.31 -44.02
C ALA A 1177 10.64 -6.39 -44.31
N GLU A 1178 9.55 -6.94 -44.85
CA GLU A 1178 8.31 -6.21 -45.13
C GLU A 1178 7.65 -5.70 -43.85
N THR A 1179 7.65 -6.50 -42.78
CA THR A 1179 7.13 -6.13 -41.46
C THR A 1179 7.93 -4.97 -40.85
N LEU A 1180 9.27 -5.02 -40.92
CA LEU A 1180 10.12 -3.92 -40.47
C LEU A 1180 9.90 -2.63 -41.28
N ASP A 1181 9.72 -2.76 -42.59
CA ASP A 1181 9.45 -1.62 -43.45
C ASP A 1181 8.05 -1.02 -43.17
N GLY A 1182 7.06 -1.86 -42.84
CA GLY A 1182 5.76 -1.44 -42.33
C GLY A 1182 5.86 -0.63 -41.03
N LEU A 1183 6.65 -1.11 -40.05
CA LEU A 1183 6.90 -0.39 -38.80
C LEU A 1183 7.58 0.97 -39.03
N LYS A 1184 8.60 1.03 -39.89
CA LYS A 1184 9.27 2.29 -40.26
C LYS A 1184 8.33 3.26 -40.96
N GLN A 1185 7.43 2.75 -41.81
CA GLN A 1185 6.44 3.57 -42.48
C GLN A 1185 5.43 4.14 -41.48
N VAL A 1186 5.01 3.36 -40.48
CA VAL A 1186 4.14 3.84 -39.39
C VAL A 1186 4.83 4.94 -38.59
N LEU A 1187 6.10 4.75 -38.21
CA LEU A 1187 6.87 5.81 -37.55
C LEU A 1187 6.88 7.10 -38.36
N LEU A 1188 7.25 7.02 -39.64
CA LEU A 1188 7.35 8.19 -40.52
C LEU A 1188 6.01 8.92 -40.70
N GLU A 1189 4.91 8.17 -40.87
CA GLU A 1189 3.57 8.75 -41.02
C GLU A 1189 3.12 9.42 -39.71
N THR A 1190 3.38 8.79 -38.57
CA THR A 1190 2.98 9.33 -37.25
C THR A 1190 3.79 10.57 -36.87
N GLU A 1191 5.11 10.59 -37.17
CA GLU A 1191 5.95 11.79 -37.02
C GLU A 1191 5.44 12.94 -37.88
N GLY A 1192 5.11 12.68 -39.14
CA GLY A 1192 4.55 13.70 -40.03
C GLY A 1192 3.22 14.28 -39.53
N GLU A 1193 2.36 13.46 -38.94
CA GLU A 1193 1.09 13.93 -38.34
C GLU A 1193 1.30 14.74 -37.05
N LEU A 1194 2.30 14.38 -36.24
CA LEU A 1194 2.59 15.05 -34.96
C LEU A 1194 3.40 16.34 -35.10
N GLU A 1195 4.33 16.42 -36.06
CA GLU A 1195 5.18 17.60 -36.28
C GLU A 1195 4.54 18.66 -37.21
N GLY A 1196 3.62 18.26 -38.10
CA GLY A 1196 2.89 19.15 -39.01
C GLY A 1196 3.45 19.25 -40.43
#